data_AF-A0A3D9H6J8-F1
#
_entry.id   AF-A0A3D9H6J8-F1
#
_cell.length_a   1.000
_cell.length_b   1.000
_cell.length_c   1.000
_cell.angle_alpha   90.00
_cell.angle_beta   90.00
_cell.angle_gamma   90.00
#
_symmetry.space_group_name_H-M   'P 1'
#
loop_
_entity.id
_entity.type
_entity.pdbx_description
1 polymer ?
#
loop_
_entity_poly.entity_id
_entity_poly.type
_entity_poly.pdbx_seq_one_letter_code
_entity_poly.pdbx_strand_id
1 'polypeptide(L)'
;MKKLYFLFFALLTTSLNFSQGTETFDNFAETGSSYADGTFTGQDGSTWTYVQSRGDQSITGKSIMLGRNRTPQAEVYSGTISGGVGTISFNYEQAFSTNVNLNVLINDVVYGNVTSSAEAGVTKASGSITVNQPGDVVIKFTSVNNSDGQVTIDDITWTGYTGSATPTISTSAGVSGLFYYETLGPSSSDTFTVSGINLTNDITVTAPTNFEVSLDDTTFNSSETIAHSGGTVNTTTIYVRLVSGLTNASSPYSDNITVLSTGASSKQVPVSGAVGPDDPLISYTGGLSNFSYTEGSGPSTSDSFDVSGMFLTDDITVMAPANFEVSVDGVNFFSSGSLTPDGSGDVATTTIYVRLASGLSVNSYSGNVELTSPGAIQRNVAVTGDVNPAATCPNVGDIIITEIMQNPASVADSSGEYFEVYNTTGSAIDMIGWTISDAGTDSHTITSNVSVPAMGYAVFGINSDSGTNGGVTVDYQYSGISLSNGADEIILTCSSTIIDEVYYDGGPNFPDPSGISMELSTTAMNSTDNDNGANWGESTGGPLTAGDSGTPGSGNSFTLSNKVFAIKGFKLYPNPTNLGYVNILSKSNSKMDVSVFDIIGKEVLRNTVTNNTLDVSALKTGVYILKVSQEDASSTKRLVIK
;
A
#
# COMPACT_ATOMS: atom_id res chain seq x y z
N MET A 1 -15.60 -29.57 77.94
CA MET A 1 -15.21 -28.85 76.70
C MET A 1 -16.11 -29.32 75.57
N LYS A 2 -16.67 -28.36 74.82
CA LYS A 2 -17.34 -28.50 73.50
C LYS A 2 -18.71 -29.20 73.48
N LYS A 3 -19.78 -28.67 72.89
CA LYS A 3 -20.24 -27.33 72.48
C LYS A 3 -21.68 -27.61 72.02
N LEU A 4 -22.69 -27.19 72.78
CA LEU A 4 -24.10 -27.36 72.42
C LEU A 4 -24.51 -26.14 71.58
N TYR A 5 -24.65 -26.31 70.27
CA TYR A 5 -25.11 -25.24 69.39
C TYR A 5 -26.65 -25.20 69.42
N PHE A 6 -27.18 -24.19 70.12
CA PHE A 6 -28.59 -23.80 70.02
C PHE A 6 -28.84 -23.24 68.62
N LEU A 7 -29.75 -23.87 67.88
CA LEU A 7 -30.25 -23.37 66.61
C LEU A 7 -31.26 -22.25 66.93
N PHE A 8 -30.83 -20.99 66.80
CA PHE A 8 -31.70 -19.82 66.91
C PHE A 8 -32.47 -19.70 65.59
N PHE A 9 -33.75 -20.08 65.57
CA PHE A 9 -34.64 -19.81 64.44
C PHE A 9 -35.01 -18.33 64.51
N ALA A 10 -34.21 -17.47 63.88
CA ALA A 10 -34.58 -16.09 63.63
C ALA A 10 -35.69 -16.11 62.59
N LEU A 11 -36.94 -16.04 63.04
CA LEU A 11 -38.09 -15.76 62.20
C LEU A 11 -37.92 -14.31 61.70
N LEU A 12 -37.20 -14.14 60.59
CA LEU A 12 -37.13 -12.89 59.87
C LEU A 12 -38.50 -12.70 59.22
N THR A 13 -39.44 -12.08 59.94
CA THR A 13 -40.64 -11.54 59.32
C THR A 13 -40.18 -10.38 58.43
N THR A 14 -39.87 -10.67 57.17
CA THR A 14 -39.85 -9.64 56.14
C THR A 14 -41.29 -9.16 56.02
N SER A 15 -41.65 -8.10 56.73
CA SER A 15 -42.83 -7.33 56.38
C SER A 15 -42.59 -6.89 54.94
N LEU A 16 -43.37 -7.45 54.02
CA LEU A 16 -43.59 -6.82 52.72
C LEU A 16 -44.12 -5.43 53.05
N ASN A 17 -43.21 -4.44 53.08
CA ASN A 17 -43.59 -3.04 53.12
C ASN A 17 -44.21 -2.77 51.76
N PHE A 18 -45.49 -3.09 51.62
CA PHE A 18 -46.28 -2.49 50.55
C PHE A 18 -46.11 -0.99 50.71
N SER A 19 -45.77 -0.32 49.62
CA SER A 19 -45.53 1.13 49.52
C SER A 19 -46.77 1.98 49.83
N GLN A 20 -47.66 1.53 50.72
CA GLN A 20 -48.79 2.30 51.21
C GLN A 20 -48.30 3.36 52.20
N GLY A 21 -48.89 4.54 52.17
CA GLY A 21 -48.48 5.63 53.03
C GLY A 21 -49.53 6.75 53.08
N THR A 22 -49.27 7.70 53.96
CA THR A 22 -50.08 8.89 54.17
C THR A 22 -49.18 10.11 54.30
N GLU A 23 -49.73 11.28 54.03
CA GLU A 23 -49.11 12.57 54.32
C GLU A 23 -50.21 13.56 54.75
N THR A 24 -50.16 13.99 56.03
CA THR A 24 -51.12 14.93 56.63
C THR A 24 -50.51 16.30 56.90
N PHE A 25 -49.30 16.57 56.40
CA PHE A 25 -48.55 17.81 56.57
C PHE A 25 -48.25 18.21 58.02
N ASP A 26 -48.30 17.28 58.98
CA ASP A 26 -47.98 17.55 60.39
C ASP A 26 -46.57 18.14 60.58
N ASN A 27 -45.63 17.69 59.75
CA ASN A 27 -44.24 18.15 59.73
C ASN A 27 -44.02 19.38 58.83
N PHE A 28 -45.05 19.88 58.15
CA PHE A 28 -44.96 21.10 57.35
C PHE A 28 -44.70 22.30 58.27
N ALA A 29 -43.67 23.08 57.94
CA ALA A 29 -43.12 24.11 58.83
C ALA A 29 -43.85 25.46 58.73
N GLU A 30 -44.46 25.76 57.59
CA GLU A 30 -45.10 27.05 57.37
C GLU A 30 -46.42 27.16 58.14
N THR A 31 -46.62 28.28 58.85
CA THR A 31 -47.88 28.58 59.57
C THR A 31 -48.45 29.96 59.20
N GLY A 32 -47.79 30.67 58.29
CA GLY A 32 -48.08 32.05 57.92
C GLY A 32 -48.67 32.20 56.52
N SER A 33 -49.07 33.42 56.20
CA SER A 33 -49.71 33.78 54.91
C SER A 33 -48.72 34.14 53.80
N SER A 34 -47.42 34.06 54.07
CA SER A 34 -46.34 34.27 53.10
C SER A 34 -46.02 32.99 52.34
N TYR A 35 -45.77 33.10 51.04
CA TYR A 35 -45.32 31.97 50.23
C TYR A 35 -43.83 31.73 50.42
N ALA A 36 -43.47 30.47 50.65
CA ALA A 36 -42.11 30.01 50.87
C ALA A 36 -41.80 28.76 50.04
N ASP A 37 -40.50 28.50 49.91
CA ASP A 37 -39.95 27.26 49.35
C ASP A 37 -39.24 26.52 50.49
N GLY A 38 -39.28 25.20 50.48
CA GLY A 38 -38.62 24.43 51.53
C GLY A 38 -38.84 22.94 51.42
N THR A 39 -38.46 22.25 52.48
CA THR A 39 -38.60 20.80 52.60
C THR A 39 -39.09 20.42 53.98
N PHE A 40 -39.80 19.30 54.09
CA PHE A 40 -40.14 18.67 55.35
C PHE A 40 -40.03 17.15 55.23
N THR A 41 -39.84 16.46 56.35
CA THR A 41 -39.88 15.00 56.38
C THR A 41 -41.33 14.55 56.36
N GLY A 42 -41.74 13.84 55.32
CA GLY A 42 -43.07 13.26 55.23
C GLY A 42 -43.28 12.13 56.22
N GLN A 43 -44.53 11.74 56.45
CA GLN A 43 -44.85 10.64 57.35
C GLN A 43 -44.39 9.27 56.83
N ASP A 44 -44.19 9.14 55.51
CA ASP A 44 -43.57 7.99 54.86
C ASP A 44 -42.04 7.94 55.06
N GLY A 45 -41.45 8.98 55.65
CA GLY A 45 -40.02 9.10 55.90
C GLY A 45 -39.22 9.69 54.73
N SER A 46 -39.85 9.94 53.58
CA SER A 46 -39.20 10.63 52.45
C SER A 46 -39.15 12.15 52.68
N THR A 47 -38.25 12.83 51.98
CA THR A 47 -38.15 14.30 52.01
C THR A 47 -39.11 14.90 51.00
N TRP A 48 -40.17 15.56 51.48
CA TRP A 48 -41.10 16.31 50.64
C TRP A 48 -40.57 17.71 50.41
N THR A 49 -40.73 18.20 49.18
CA THR A 49 -40.31 19.55 48.76
C THR A 49 -41.53 20.34 48.33
N TYR A 50 -41.61 21.60 48.77
CA TYR A 50 -42.64 22.53 48.36
C TYR A 50 -42.03 23.81 47.79
N VAL A 51 -42.70 24.36 46.79
CA VAL A 51 -42.32 25.58 46.10
C VAL A 51 -43.51 26.51 46.11
N GLN A 52 -43.28 27.76 46.50
CA GLN A 52 -44.23 28.87 46.50
C GLN A 52 -45.56 28.50 47.18
N SER A 53 -45.45 27.90 48.36
CA SER A 53 -46.56 27.37 49.15
C SER A 53 -46.63 28.03 50.53
N ARG A 54 -47.76 27.92 51.23
CA ARG A 54 -47.97 28.51 52.57
C ARG A 54 -48.91 27.65 53.43
N GLY A 55 -48.99 27.94 54.74
CA GLY A 55 -49.65 27.06 55.73
C GLY A 55 -50.61 27.74 56.71
N ASP A 56 -51.25 28.82 56.31
CA ASP A 56 -52.27 29.54 57.10
C ASP A 56 -53.71 29.12 56.81
N GLN A 57 -53.91 28.04 56.05
CA GLN A 57 -55.20 27.38 55.83
C GLN A 57 -55.18 25.99 56.45
N SER A 58 -56.35 25.43 56.73
CA SER A 58 -56.49 24.11 57.38
C SER A 58 -57.68 23.36 56.80
N ILE A 59 -57.46 22.09 56.45
CA ILE A 59 -58.55 21.12 56.23
C ILE A 59 -58.68 20.25 57.50
N THR A 60 -57.68 19.41 57.80
CA THR A 60 -57.60 18.58 59.01
C THR A 60 -56.26 18.79 59.72
N GLY A 61 -56.15 19.85 60.54
CA GLY A 61 -54.89 20.19 61.20
C GLY A 61 -54.02 21.06 60.29
N LYS A 62 -52.75 20.68 60.10
CA LYS A 62 -51.86 21.42 59.18
C LYS A 62 -52.13 20.99 57.75
N SER A 63 -52.12 21.93 56.82
CA SER A 63 -52.29 21.66 55.40
C SER A 63 -51.38 22.57 54.58
N ILE A 64 -51.17 22.23 53.30
CA ILE A 64 -50.36 23.06 52.40
C ILE A 64 -51.24 23.74 51.37
N MET A 65 -51.05 25.05 51.17
CA MET A 65 -51.73 25.80 50.10
C MET A 65 -50.75 26.19 49.01
N LEU A 66 -51.02 25.74 47.77
CA LEU A 66 -50.25 26.12 46.59
C LEU A 66 -50.64 27.53 46.11
N GLY A 67 -49.64 28.34 45.80
CA GLY A 67 -49.83 29.72 45.35
C GLY A 67 -50.26 29.86 43.89
N ARG A 68 -51.02 30.93 43.63
CA ARG A 68 -51.44 31.37 42.29
C ARG A 68 -50.49 32.44 41.75
N ASN A 69 -50.24 32.43 40.44
CA ASN A 69 -49.38 33.37 39.72
C ASN A 69 -48.00 33.47 40.37
N ARG A 70 -47.38 32.33 40.63
CA ARG A 70 -46.07 32.24 41.29
C ARG A 70 -44.97 31.96 40.27
N THR A 71 -43.76 32.41 40.60
CA THR A 71 -42.56 32.13 39.81
C THR A 71 -41.45 31.70 40.77
N PRO A 72 -40.98 30.43 40.72
CA PRO A 72 -41.51 29.31 39.93
C PRO A 72 -42.97 28.97 40.23
N GLN A 73 -43.63 28.20 39.36
CA GLN A 73 -45.01 27.76 39.61
C GLN A 73 -45.08 26.94 40.90
N ALA A 74 -46.14 27.11 41.69
CA ALA A 74 -46.27 26.41 42.96
C ALA A 74 -46.48 24.90 42.74
N GLU A 75 -45.77 24.11 43.53
CA GLU A 75 -45.86 22.65 43.53
C GLU A 75 -45.45 22.08 44.88
N VAL A 76 -45.91 20.86 45.16
CA VAL A 76 -45.43 20.04 46.28
C VAL A 76 -45.21 18.62 45.77
N TYR A 77 -44.08 18.02 46.12
CA TYR A 77 -43.75 16.66 45.70
C TYR A 77 -42.99 15.88 46.76
N SER A 78 -43.17 14.57 46.77
CA SER A 78 -42.52 13.63 47.68
C SER A 78 -41.04 13.41 47.32
N GLY A 79 -40.31 12.77 48.23
CA GLY A 79 -39.07 12.09 47.85
C GLY A 79 -39.38 10.80 47.08
N THR A 80 -38.35 9.99 46.84
CA THR A 80 -38.55 8.66 46.23
C THR A 80 -39.31 7.74 47.17
N ILE A 81 -40.46 7.27 46.71
CA ILE A 81 -41.28 6.25 47.35
C ILE A 81 -41.00 4.92 46.62
N SER A 82 -40.41 3.95 47.32
CA SER A 82 -40.03 2.66 46.74
C SER A 82 -41.15 1.62 46.83
N GLY A 83 -41.31 0.81 45.78
CA GLY A 83 -42.29 -0.29 45.74
C GLY A 83 -43.59 0.02 45.00
N GLY A 84 -43.68 1.19 44.37
CA GLY A 84 -44.75 1.58 43.45
C GLY A 84 -46.03 2.05 44.12
N VAL A 85 -46.85 2.79 43.38
CA VAL A 85 -48.14 3.31 43.87
C VAL A 85 -49.30 2.74 43.05
N GLY A 86 -50.28 2.17 43.76
CA GLY A 86 -51.51 1.62 43.19
C GLY A 86 -52.56 2.70 42.96
N THR A 87 -52.97 3.39 44.03
CA THR A 87 -53.97 4.47 43.98
C THR A 87 -53.56 5.63 44.88
N ILE A 88 -54.03 6.84 44.58
CA ILE A 88 -53.86 8.05 45.41
C ILE A 88 -55.22 8.68 45.71
N SER A 89 -55.41 9.18 46.93
CA SER A 89 -56.54 10.04 47.31
C SER A 89 -56.08 11.13 48.28
N PHE A 90 -56.74 12.28 48.25
CA PHE A 90 -56.42 13.43 49.10
C PHE A 90 -57.65 14.33 49.27
N ASN A 91 -57.61 15.20 50.28
CA ASN A 91 -58.56 16.29 50.45
C ASN A 91 -58.01 17.57 49.84
N TYR A 92 -58.86 18.37 49.22
CA TYR A 92 -58.49 19.65 48.65
C TYR A 92 -59.59 20.69 48.84
N GLU A 93 -59.18 21.95 48.89
CA GLU A 93 -60.10 23.08 49.08
C GLU A 93 -59.71 24.25 48.18
N GLN A 94 -60.71 24.86 47.55
CA GLN A 94 -60.54 26.14 46.88
C GLN A 94 -60.42 27.24 47.95
N ALA A 95 -59.22 27.76 48.15
CA ALA A 95 -58.96 28.70 49.24
C ALA A 95 -59.66 30.06 49.05
N PHE A 96 -59.85 30.50 47.80
CA PHE A 96 -60.41 31.83 47.47
C PHE A 96 -61.33 31.78 46.24
N SER A 97 -61.74 32.94 45.71
CA SER A 97 -62.75 33.04 44.65
C SER A 97 -62.38 32.49 43.27
N THR A 98 -61.10 32.24 42.99
CA THR A 98 -60.65 31.72 41.68
C THR A 98 -60.77 30.19 41.63
N ASN A 99 -61.29 29.66 40.52
CA ASN A 99 -61.48 28.22 40.33
C ASN A 99 -60.16 27.44 40.41
N VAL A 100 -60.18 26.28 41.06
CA VAL A 100 -59.04 25.37 41.17
C VAL A 100 -59.05 24.38 40.01
N ASN A 101 -57.86 24.10 39.49
CA ASN A 101 -57.58 23.02 38.55
C ASN A 101 -56.20 22.44 38.87
N LEU A 102 -56.17 21.30 39.57
CA LEU A 102 -54.96 20.73 40.17
C LEU A 102 -54.66 19.35 39.56
N ASN A 103 -53.44 19.18 39.06
CA ASN A 103 -52.94 17.88 38.59
C ASN A 103 -52.28 17.08 39.71
N VAL A 104 -52.42 15.76 39.62
CA VAL A 104 -51.64 14.76 40.34
C VAL A 104 -50.73 14.06 39.34
N LEU A 105 -49.42 14.12 39.57
CA LEU A 105 -48.40 13.53 38.71
C LEU A 105 -47.62 12.46 39.45
N ILE A 106 -47.19 11.44 38.70
CA ILE A 106 -46.30 10.38 39.16
C ILE A 106 -45.14 10.29 38.18
N ASN A 107 -43.92 10.53 38.66
CA ASN A 107 -42.72 10.63 37.81
C ASN A 107 -42.95 11.58 36.61
N ASP A 108 -43.52 12.76 36.90
CA ASP A 108 -43.88 13.81 35.93
C ASP A 108 -44.96 13.46 34.88
N VAL A 109 -45.62 12.31 35.01
CA VAL A 109 -46.79 11.93 34.17
C VAL A 109 -48.08 12.25 34.92
N VAL A 110 -49.04 12.92 34.26
CA VAL A 110 -50.36 13.24 34.86
C VAL A 110 -51.22 11.97 34.97
N TYR A 111 -51.64 11.61 36.18
CA TYR A 111 -52.52 10.46 36.45
C TYR A 111 -53.93 10.86 36.90
N GLY A 112 -54.10 12.09 37.38
CA GLY A 112 -55.40 12.59 37.80
C GLY A 112 -55.46 14.10 37.83
N ASN A 113 -56.68 14.61 37.87
CA ASN A 113 -56.96 16.04 37.93
C ASN A 113 -58.21 16.27 38.79
N VAL A 114 -58.17 17.30 39.64
CA VAL A 114 -59.32 17.73 40.45
C VAL A 114 -59.64 19.20 40.18
N THR A 115 -60.93 19.53 40.22
CA THR A 115 -61.42 20.90 39.99
C THR A 115 -62.39 21.36 41.06
N SER A 116 -62.47 22.67 41.25
CA SER A 116 -63.44 23.33 42.14
C SER A 116 -63.83 24.68 41.57
N SER A 117 -65.12 25.02 41.62
CA SER A 117 -65.64 26.28 41.06
C SER A 117 -66.78 26.83 41.89
N ALA A 118 -66.70 28.10 42.29
CA ALA A 118 -67.68 28.76 43.16
C ALA A 118 -67.91 28.03 44.52
N GLU A 119 -66.91 27.29 44.99
CA GLU A 119 -66.95 26.45 46.20
C GLU A 119 -65.82 26.86 47.17
N ALA A 120 -65.56 28.16 47.30
CA ALA A 120 -64.49 28.66 48.17
C ALA A 120 -64.74 28.28 49.64
N GLY A 121 -63.73 27.72 50.31
CA GLY A 121 -63.83 27.24 51.69
C GLY A 121 -64.58 25.91 51.85
N VAL A 122 -64.87 25.20 50.75
CA VAL A 122 -65.50 23.87 50.78
C VAL A 122 -64.44 22.80 50.56
N THR A 123 -64.23 21.97 51.57
CA THR A 123 -63.38 20.79 51.47
C THR A 123 -64.00 19.72 50.58
N LYS A 124 -63.23 19.20 49.63
CA LYS A 124 -63.61 18.14 48.69
C LYS A 124 -62.61 16.99 48.77
N ALA A 125 -63.10 15.76 48.61
CA ALA A 125 -62.25 14.60 48.42
C ALA A 125 -61.98 14.39 46.93
N SER A 126 -60.73 14.06 46.56
CA SER A 126 -60.36 13.72 45.18
C SER A 126 -61.04 12.45 44.66
N GLY A 127 -61.54 11.60 45.57
CA GLY A 127 -61.81 10.20 45.27
C GLY A 127 -60.50 9.42 45.05
N SER A 128 -60.62 8.13 44.72
CA SER A 128 -59.47 7.28 44.42
C SER A 128 -59.02 7.47 42.97
N ILE A 129 -57.80 7.97 42.78
CA ILE A 129 -57.12 8.12 41.49
C ILE A 129 -56.30 6.85 41.26
N THR A 130 -56.54 6.13 40.17
CA THR A 130 -55.78 4.91 39.83
C THR A 130 -54.45 5.28 39.16
N VAL A 131 -53.35 4.78 39.72
CA VAL A 131 -51.98 5.03 39.25
C VAL A 131 -51.38 3.75 38.67
N ASN A 132 -51.35 2.66 39.44
CA ASN A 132 -50.77 1.38 39.05
C ASN A 132 -49.35 1.45 38.46
N GLN A 133 -48.49 2.27 39.08
CA GLN A 133 -47.10 2.46 38.66
C GLN A 133 -46.18 1.58 39.52
N PRO A 134 -45.50 0.56 38.95
CA PRO A 134 -44.48 -0.21 39.68
C PRO A 134 -43.19 0.60 39.85
N GLY A 135 -42.33 0.14 40.76
CA GLY A 135 -40.97 0.67 40.96
C GLY A 135 -40.90 1.93 41.81
N ASP A 136 -39.79 2.64 41.75
CA ASP A 136 -39.60 3.90 42.48
C ASP A 136 -40.45 5.03 41.87
N VAL A 137 -41.16 5.77 42.72
CA VAL A 137 -42.07 6.83 42.29
C VAL A 137 -41.91 8.13 43.08
N VAL A 138 -42.24 9.25 42.44
CA VAL A 138 -42.40 10.58 43.07
C VAL A 138 -43.83 11.06 42.83
N ILE A 139 -44.55 11.37 43.91
CA ILE A 139 -45.89 11.97 43.87
C ILE A 139 -45.75 13.48 43.81
N LYS A 140 -46.42 14.14 42.87
CA LYS A 140 -46.38 15.60 42.71
C LYS A 140 -47.76 16.21 42.49
N PHE A 141 -48.00 17.36 43.10
CA PHE A 141 -49.18 18.19 42.90
C PHE A 141 -48.78 19.57 42.38
N THR A 142 -49.42 20.01 41.30
CA THR A 142 -49.28 21.37 40.78
C THR A 142 -50.53 21.78 40.01
N SER A 143 -50.85 23.07 40.01
CA SER A 143 -51.96 23.60 39.21
C SER A 143 -51.73 23.36 37.72
N VAL A 144 -52.79 23.15 36.94
CA VAL A 144 -52.66 22.97 35.48
C VAL A 144 -52.07 24.22 34.83
N ASN A 145 -52.56 25.38 35.22
CA ASN A 145 -52.04 26.67 34.80
C ASN A 145 -51.59 27.46 36.02
N ASN A 146 -50.52 28.23 35.88
CA ASN A 146 -50.06 29.14 36.94
C ASN A 146 -51.12 30.18 37.35
N SER A 147 -52.11 30.44 36.49
CA SER A 147 -53.22 31.36 36.77
C SER A 147 -54.42 30.74 37.50
N ASP A 148 -54.43 29.43 37.73
CA ASP A 148 -55.51 28.74 38.44
C ASP A 148 -55.52 29.12 39.93
N GLY A 149 -56.67 28.94 40.58
CA GLY A 149 -56.90 29.33 41.97
C GLY A 149 -55.98 28.64 42.97
N GLN A 150 -55.69 29.33 44.07
CA GLN A 150 -54.97 28.71 45.18
C GLN A 150 -55.76 27.53 45.74
N VAL A 151 -55.06 26.42 45.93
CA VAL A 151 -55.62 25.16 46.39
C VAL A 151 -54.90 24.71 47.64
N THR A 152 -55.67 24.48 48.70
CA THR A 152 -55.20 23.83 49.92
C THR A 152 -55.32 22.32 49.72
N ILE A 153 -54.28 21.56 50.07
CA ILE A 153 -54.19 20.10 49.94
C ILE A 153 -53.89 19.54 51.33
N ASP A 154 -54.58 18.45 51.68
CA ASP A 154 -54.39 17.76 52.95
C ASP A 154 -54.75 16.27 52.84
N ASP A 155 -54.41 15.49 53.86
CA ASP A 155 -54.79 14.08 54.02
C ASP A 155 -54.48 13.21 52.77
N ILE A 156 -53.27 13.33 52.23
CA ILE A 156 -52.84 12.50 51.09
C ILE A 156 -52.68 11.06 51.59
N THR A 157 -53.22 10.12 50.83
CA THR A 157 -53.18 8.69 51.10
C THR A 157 -52.88 7.96 49.81
N TRP A 158 -52.01 6.94 49.86
CA TRP A 158 -51.73 6.10 48.71
C TRP A 158 -51.61 4.63 49.10
N THR A 159 -51.97 3.76 48.17
CA THR A 159 -51.78 2.31 48.31
C THR A 159 -50.50 1.91 47.60
N GLY A 160 -49.81 0.88 48.12
CA GLY A 160 -48.72 0.27 47.39
C GLY A 160 -49.21 -0.34 46.07
N TYR A 161 -48.36 -0.39 45.06
CA TYR A 161 -48.68 -1.07 43.81
C TYR A 161 -49.01 -2.55 44.06
N THR A 162 -50.22 -2.99 43.69
CA THR A 162 -50.68 -4.37 43.83
C THR A 162 -50.82 -5.09 42.48
N GLY A 163 -50.51 -4.42 41.36
CA GLY A 163 -50.47 -5.04 40.05
C GLY A 163 -49.25 -5.97 39.90
N SER A 164 -49.34 -6.94 38.99
CA SER A 164 -48.14 -7.65 38.53
C SER A 164 -47.43 -6.76 37.52
N ALA A 165 -46.16 -6.43 37.74
CA ALA A 165 -45.37 -5.72 36.74
C ALA A 165 -45.43 -6.48 35.41
N THR A 166 -45.71 -5.79 34.30
CA THR A 166 -45.92 -6.43 33.00
C THR A 166 -44.61 -7.05 32.51
N PRO A 167 -44.58 -8.36 32.19
CA PRO A 167 -43.44 -9.00 31.55
C PRO A 167 -43.01 -8.23 30.30
N THR A 168 -41.71 -7.95 30.15
CA THR A 168 -41.18 -7.22 28.99
C THR A 168 -39.98 -7.95 28.42
N ILE A 169 -39.91 -8.03 27.08
CA ILE A 169 -38.80 -8.60 26.32
C ILE A 169 -38.16 -7.48 25.49
N SER A 170 -36.84 -7.52 25.36
CA SER A 170 -36.05 -6.65 24.49
C SER A 170 -35.15 -7.48 23.59
N THR A 171 -34.94 -7.04 22.35
CA THR A 171 -34.05 -7.68 21.38
C THR A 171 -33.18 -6.64 20.68
N SER A 172 -32.01 -7.02 20.19
CA SER A 172 -31.23 -6.18 19.27
C SER A 172 -31.78 -6.22 17.84
N ALA A 173 -31.06 -5.59 16.90
CA ALA A 173 -31.32 -5.70 15.47
C ALA A 173 -31.26 -7.16 14.99
N GLY A 174 -31.94 -7.41 13.87
CA GLY A 174 -31.98 -8.71 13.22
C GLY A 174 -30.69 -9.08 12.49
N VAL A 175 -30.67 -10.31 11.97
CA VAL A 175 -29.52 -10.93 11.31
C VAL A 175 -29.70 -10.89 9.80
N SER A 176 -28.66 -10.55 9.05
CA SER A 176 -28.73 -10.51 7.58
C SER A 176 -27.41 -10.91 6.95
N GLY A 177 -27.44 -11.38 5.70
CA GLY A 177 -26.22 -11.70 4.96
C GLY A 177 -25.65 -13.09 5.24
N LEU A 178 -26.45 -13.97 5.87
CA LEU A 178 -26.12 -15.40 5.96
C LEU A 178 -25.99 -15.97 4.53
N PHE A 179 -24.94 -16.73 4.25
CA PHE A 179 -24.68 -17.22 2.90
C PHE A 179 -23.98 -18.58 2.88
N TYR A 180 -24.33 -19.43 1.92
CA TYR A 180 -23.57 -20.62 1.53
C TYR A 180 -23.88 -21.00 0.07
N TYR A 181 -23.06 -21.84 -0.56
CA TYR A 181 -23.34 -22.39 -1.90
C TYR A 181 -24.10 -23.72 -1.81
N GLU A 182 -24.96 -24.06 -2.77
CA GLU A 182 -25.68 -25.34 -2.79
C GLU A 182 -24.75 -26.51 -2.41
N THR A 183 -25.27 -27.48 -1.64
CA THR A 183 -24.53 -28.63 -1.05
C THR A 183 -23.52 -28.32 0.07
N LEU A 184 -23.08 -27.07 0.26
CA LEU A 184 -22.13 -26.67 1.32
C LEU A 184 -22.78 -26.08 2.58
N GLY A 185 -24.11 -26.22 2.73
CA GLY A 185 -24.82 -25.73 3.91
C GLY A 185 -24.57 -26.60 5.15
N PRO A 186 -24.85 -26.10 6.36
CA PRO A 186 -25.51 -24.83 6.68
C PRO A 186 -24.57 -23.61 6.52
N SER A 187 -25.10 -22.39 6.58
CA SER A 187 -24.24 -21.20 6.58
C SER A 187 -23.41 -21.10 7.87
N SER A 188 -22.35 -20.30 7.84
CA SER A 188 -21.81 -19.71 9.07
C SER A 188 -22.92 -18.97 9.83
N SER A 189 -22.82 -18.95 11.16
CA SER A 189 -23.77 -18.26 12.02
C SER A 189 -23.44 -16.76 12.15
N ASP A 190 -24.46 -15.99 12.51
CA ASP A 190 -24.35 -14.63 13.00
C ASP A 190 -25.34 -14.45 14.18
N THR A 191 -25.37 -13.30 14.84
CA THR A 191 -25.97 -13.18 16.17
C THR A 191 -26.93 -12.01 16.35
N PHE A 192 -27.86 -12.19 17.29
CA PHE A 192 -28.62 -11.10 17.90
C PHE A 192 -28.72 -11.34 19.41
N THR A 193 -29.23 -10.39 20.18
CA THR A 193 -29.34 -10.50 21.64
C THR A 193 -30.79 -10.41 22.11
N VAL A 194 -31.08 -11.08 23.23
CA VAL A 194 -32.39 -11.12 23.89
C VAL A 194 -32.22 -10.84 25.38
N SER A 195 -33.11 -10.04 25.98
CA SER A 195 -33.22 -9.85 27.43
C SER A 195 -34.67 -9.70 27.86
N GLY A 196 -34.96 -9.83 29.16
CA GLY A 196 -36.31 -9.62 29.66
C GLY A 196 -36.38 -9.38 31.17
N ILE A 197 -37.45 -8.71 31.61
CA ILE A 197 -37.72 -8.35 33.01
C ILE A 197 -39.19 -8.61 33.35
N ASN A 198 -39.47 -8.78 34.65
CA ASN A 198 -40.80 -9.10 35.20
C ASN A 198 -41.43 -10.36 34.60
N LEU A 199 -40.61 -11.29 34.12
CA LEU A 199 -41.07 -12.52 33.48
C LEU A 199 -41.66 -13.48 34.51
N THR A 200 -42.70 -14.22 34.10
CA THR A 200 -43.30 -15.30 34.89
C THR A 200 -43.07 -16.67 34.25
N ASN A 201 -42.55 -16.69 33.02
CA ASN A 201 -42.15 -17.85 32.26
C ASN A 201 -40.84 -17.54 31.53
N ASP A 202 -40.16 -18.59 31.07
CA ASP A 202 -38.93 -18.47 30.29
C ASP A 202 -39.20 -17.81 28.93
N ILE A 203 -38.13 -17.27 28.33
CA ILE A 203 -38.23 -16.75 26.96
C ILE A 203 -38.03 -17.91 25.99
N THR A 204 -38.94 -18.06 25.02
CA THR A 204 -38.79 -18.97 23.89
C THR A 204 -38.40 -18.19 22.64
N VAL A 205 -37.31 -18.58 21.99
CA VAL A 205 -36.86 -18.08 20.69
C VAL A 205 -37.18 -19.15 19.66
N THR A 206 -37.93 -18.83 18.61
CA THR A 206 -38.34 -19.80 17.56
C THR A 206 -37.87 -19.30 16.21
N ALA A 207 -37.04 -20.11 15.54
CA ALA A 207 -36.57 -19.84 14.19
C ALA A 207 -37.64 -20.22 13.14
N PRO A 208 -37.73 -19.47 12.03
CA PRO A 208 -38.55 -19.85 10.88
C PRO A 208 -37.91 -21.01 10.09
N THR A 209 -38.68 -21.68 9.24
CA THR A 209 -38.34 -22.98 8.60
C THR A 209 -36.92 -23.09 8.00
N ASN A 210 -36.41 -22.02 7.40
CA ASN A 210 -35.13 -22.02 6.69
C ASN A 210 -33.94 -21.62 7.57
N PHE A 211 -34.18 -21.38 8.86
CA PHE A 211 -33.18 -20.91 9.81
C PHE A 211 -33.23 -21.77 11.06
N GLU A 212 -32.12 -21.77 11.78
CA GLU A 212 -32.01 -22.43 13.07
C GLU A 212 -31.25 -21.52 14.05
N VAL A 213 -31.57 -21.66 15.33
CA VAL A 213 -31.04 -20.85 16.42
C VAL A 213 -30.22 -21.70 17.37
N SER A 214 -29.26 -21.11 18.07
CA SER A 214 -28.43 -21.76 19.07
C SER A 214 -28.06 -20.81 20.22
N LEU A 215 -27.85 -21.37 21.40
CA LEU A 215 -27.29 -20.67 22.57
C LEU A 215 -25.77 -20.81 22.71
N ASP A 216 -25.16 -21.78 22.01
CA ASP A 216 -23.75 -22.16 22.19
C ASP A 216 -22.93 -22.18 20.90
N ASP A 217 -23.55 -21.86 19.76
CA ASP A 217 -22.97 -21.87 18.41
C ASP A 217 -22.49 -23.25 17.93
N THR A 218 -22.96 -24.32 18.58
CA THR A 218 -22.60 -25.71 18.24
C THR A 218 -23.83 -26.57 18.00
N THR A 219 -24.84 -26.46 18.88
CA THR A 219 -26.10 -27.20 18.78
C THR A 219 -27.18 -26.25 18.30
N PHE A 220 -27.63 -26.44 17.06
CA PHE A 220 -28.68 -25.61 16.46
C PHE A 220 -30.02 -26.34 16.44
N ASN A 221 -31.08 -25.60 16.75
CA ASN A 221 -32.44 -26.10 16.87
C ASN A 221 -33.44 -25.15 16.21
N SER A 222 -34.66 -25.63 15.94
CA SER A 222 -35.75 -24.75 15.48
C SER A 222 -36.26 -23.81 16.57
N SER A 223 -35.95 -24.09 17.84
CA SER A 223 -36.31 -23.24 18.97
C SER A 223 -35.35 -23.42 20.14
N GLU A 224 -35.09 -22.33 20.86
CA GLU A 224 -34.31 -22.28 22.09
C GLU A 224 -35.13 -21.70 23.23
N THR A 225 -34.85 -22.12 24.47
CA THR A 225 -35.48 -21.59 25.69
C THR A 225 -34.43 -20.97 26.60
N ILE A 226 -34.63 -19.71 26.97
CA ILE A 226 -33.76 -18.97 27.89
C ILE A 226 -34.46 -18.89 29.24
N ALA A 227 -33.91 -19.62 30.21
CA ALA A 227 -34.48 -19.66 31.55
C ALA A 227 -34.39 -18.30 32.26
N HIS A 228 -35.48 -17.85 32.86
CA HIS A 228 -35.45 -16.63 33.69
C HIS A 228 -35.06 -16.97 35.14
N SER A 229 -34.38 -16.04 35.82
CA SER A 229 -34.07 -16.14 37.25
C SER A 229 -34.66 -14.96 37.98
N GLY A 230 -35.59 -15.20 38.92
CA GLY A 230 -36.26 -14.14 39.69
C GLY A 230 -37.06 -13.16 38.83
N GLY A 231 -37.51 -13.60 37.65
CA GLY A 231 -38.24 -12.77 36.68
C GLY A 231 -37.36 -12.02 35.68
N THR A 232 -36.05 -12.28 35.67
CA THR A 232 -35.10 -11.58 34.80
C THR A 232 -34.34 -12.56 33.91
N VAL A 233 -34.17 -12.19 32.65
CA VAL A 233 -33.20 -12.76 31.71
C VAL A 233 -32.22 -11.64 31.35
N ASN A 234 -30.96 -11.80 31.76
CA ASN A 234 -29.88 -10.89 31.35
C ASN A 234 -29.66 -10.97 29.83
N THR A 235 -29.07 -9.94 29.24
CA THR A 235 -28.72 -9.94 27.81
C THR A 235 -27.96 -11.20 27.43
N THR A 236 -28.59 -11.99 26.57
CA THR A 236 -28.12 -13.31 26.13
C THR A 236 -27.96 -13.28 24.61
N THR A 237 -26.81 -13.75 24.12
CA THR A 237 -26.54 -13.87 22.69
C THR A 237 -27.23 -15.11 22.12
N ILE A 238 -27.87 -14.95 20.97
CA ILE A 238 -28.47 -16.02 20.17
C ILE A 238 -27.73 -16.07 18.84
N TYR A 239 -27.25 -17.26 18.49
CA TYR A 239 -26.64 -17.56 17.20
C TYR A 239 -27.71 -18.03 16.23
N VAL A 240 -27.61 -17.61 14.98
CA VAL A 240 -28.57 -17.87 13.91
C VAL A 240 -27.81 -18.26 12.67
N ARG A 241 -28.23 -19.33 11.99
CA ARG A 241 -27.71 -19.68 10.67
C ARG A 241 -28.81 -20.17 9.73
N LEU A 242 -28.50 -20.18 8.45
CA LEU A 242 -29.35 -20.74 7.41
C LEU A 242 -29.16 -22.27 7.38
N VAL A 243 -30.25 -23.05 7.36
CA VAL A 243 -30.17 -24.52 7.41
C VAL A 243 -29.53 -25.11 6.16
N SER A 244 -28.95 -26.31 6.26
CA SER A 244 -28.40 -27.05 5.11
C SER A 244 -29.47 -27.56 4.15
N GLY A 245 -29.12 -27.79 2.88
CA GLY A 245 -29.99 -28.45 1.89
C GLY A 245 -31.01 -27.52 1.22
N LEU A 246 -30.87 -26.21 1.39
CA LEU A 246 -31.62 -25.22 0.62
C LEU A 246 -31.00 -25.06 -0.77
N THR A 247 -31.80 -24.53 -1.70
CA THR A 247 -31.44 -24.38 -3.11
C THR A 247 -31.39 -22.92 -3.51
N ASN A 248 -30.49 -22.54 -4.42
CA ASN A 248 -30.43 -21.21 -5.00
C ASN A 248 -31.74 -20.83 -5.72
N ALA A 249 -32.52 -21.80 -6.21
CA ALA A 249 -33.78 -21.56 -6.90
C ALA A 249 -34.84 -20.79 -6.07
N SER A 250 -34.77 -20.85 -4.73
CA SER A 250 -35.68 -20.11 -3.82
C SER A 250 -34.97 -19.03 -3.01
N SER A 251 -33.73 -18.69 -3.38
CA SER A 251 -32.92 -17.64 -2.78
C SER A 251 -33.40 -16.24 -3.25
N PRO A 252 -33.37 -15.19 -2.41
CA PRO A 252 -32.97 -15.17 -1.01
C PRO A 252 -34.07 -15.65 -0.06
N TYR A 253 -33.66 -16.18 1.09
CA TYR A 253 -34.53 -16.58 2.19
C TYR A 253 -34.64 -15.44 3.20
N SER A 254 -35.87 -15.04 3.55
CA SER A 254 -36.10 -14.03 4.59
C SER A 254 -37.40 -14.28 5.32
N ASP A 255 -37.38 -14.09 6.64
CA ASP A 255 -38.53 -14.22 7.52
C ASP A 255 -38.22 -13.55 8.89
N ASN A 256 -39.01 -13.80 9.93
CA ASN A 256 -38.75 -13.32 11.29
C ASN A 256 -38.58 -14.47 12.29
N ILE A 257 -37.57 -14.35 13.15
CA ILE A 257 -37.45 -15.12 14.38
C ILE A 257 -38.45 -14.56 15.39
N THR A 258 -39.25 -15.43 15.99
CA THR A 258 -40.26 -15.05 16.98
C THR A 258 -39.70 -15.26 18.39
N VAL A 259 -39.72 -14.21 19.21
CA VAL A 259 -39.32 -14.24 20.63
C VAL A 259 -40.54 -13.99 21.51
N LEU A 260 -40.80 -14.91 22.45
CA LEU A 260 -42.03 -14.97 23.25
C LEU A 260 -41.74 -15.25 24.73
N SER A 261 -42.57 -14.70 25.61
CA SER A 261 -42.73 -15.10 27.00
C SER A 261 -44.17 -14.78 27.40
N THR A 262 -44.78 -15.61 28.24
CA THR A 262 -46.15 -15.37 28.73
C THR A 262 -46.29 -13.98 29.35
N GLY A 263 -47.33 -13.25 28.93
CA GLY A 263 -47.64 -11.91 29.44
C GLY A 263 -46.79 -10.78 28.86
N ALA A 264 -45.76 -11.08 28.05
CA ALA A 264 -44.99 -10.08 27.30
C ALA A 264 -45.50 -9.96 25.86
N SER A 265 -45.39 -8.76 25.28
CA SER A 265 -45.60 -8.57 23.84
C SER A 265 -44.51 -9.32 23.05
N SER A 266 -44.92 -10.15 22.09
CA SER A 266 -44.01 -10.86 21.18
C SER A 266 -43.08 -9.91 20.43
N LYS A 267 -41.81 -10.32 20.25
CA LYS A 267 -40.85 -9.64 19.39
C LYS A 267 -40.61 -10.45 18.12
N GLN A 268 -40.52 -9.73 17.00
CA GLN A 268 -40.22 -10.27 15.68
C GLN A 268 -38.85 -9.72 15.27
N VAL A 269 -37.87 -10.61 15.11
CA VAL A 269 -36.49 -10.26 14.76
C VAL A 269 -36.25 -10.68 13.31
N PRO A 270 -36.06 -9.74 12.37
CA PRO A 270 -35.88 -10.10 10.97
C PRO A 270 -34.61 -10.92 10.77
N VAL A 271 -34.69 -11.93 9.92
CA VAL A 271 -33.56 -12.78 9.53
C VAL A 271 -33.53 -12.94 8.01
N SER A 272 -32.35 -12.82 7.40
CA SER A 272 -32.19 -13.08 5.97
C SER A 272 -30.86 -13.73 5.60
N GLY A 273 -30.90 -14.53 4.53
CA GLY A 273 -29.74 -15.18 3.95
C GLY A 273 -29.99 -15.60 2.50
N ALA A 274 -28.93 -16.04 1.81
CA ALA A 274 -28.99 -16.48 0.42
C ALA A 274 -28.19 -17.77 0.23
N VAL A 275 -28.63 -18.56 -0.75
CA VAL A 275 -27.86 -19.71 -1.26
C VAL A 275 -27.40 -19.37 -2.67
N GLY A 276 -26.11 -19.56 -2.97
CA GLY A 276 -25.55 -19.45 -4.33
C GLY A 276 -25.53 -20.80 -5.06
N PRO A 277 -25.50 -20.84 -6.41
CA PRO A 277 -25.42 -22.09 -7.15
C PRO A 277 -24.07 -22.79 -6.96
N ASP A 278 -24.03 -24.12 -7.04
CA ASP A 278 -22.82 -24.96 -7.03
C ASP A 278 -22.28 -25.20 -8.45
N ASP A 279 -22.32 -24.18 -9.32
CA ASP A 279 -21.85 -24.30 -10.69
C ASP A 279 -20.32 -24.55 -10.71
N PRO A 280 -19.82 -25.57 -11.45
CA PRO A 280 -18.39 -25.82 -11.58
C PRO A 280 -17.63 -24.55 -12.00
N LEU A 281 -16.60 -24.18 -11.24
CA LEU A 281 -15.87 -22.94 -11.42
C LEU A 281 -14.38 -23.20 -11.52
N ILE A 282 -13.75 -22.60 -12.53
CA ILE A 282 -12.30 -22.50 -12.64
C ILE A 282 -11.90 -21.04 -12.46
N SER A 283 -10.92 -20.83 -11.58
CA SER A 283 -10.30 -19.53 -11.32
C SER A 283 -8.80 -19.62 -11.58
N TYR A 284 -8.22 -18.52 -12.05
CA TYR A 284 -6.77 -18.38 -12.16
C TYR A 284 -6.34 -16.97 -11.76
N THR A 285 -5.11 -16.85 -11.30
CA THR A 285 -4.48 -15.57 -10.93
C THR A 285 -3.04 -15.52 -11.40
N GLY A 286 -2.55 -14.31 -11.68
CA GLY A 286 -1.24 -14.10 -12.29
C GLY A 286 -1.31 -13.94 -13.81
N GLY A 287 -0.15 -13.75 -14.43
CA GLY A 287 0.00 -13.60 -15.87
C GLY A 287 1.41 -14.00 -16.29
N LEU A 288 1.57 -14.35 -17.56
CA LEU A 288 2.83 -14.82 -18.11
C LEU A 288 3.58 -13.67 -18.78
N SER A 289 4.88 -13.57 -18.51
CA SER A 289 5.79 -12.72 -19.26
C SER A 289 6.11 -13.32 -20.64
N ASN A 290 6.71 -12.51 -21.53
CA ASN A 290 7.13 -13.00 -22.84
C ASN A 290 8.31 -13.96 -22.70
N PHE A 291 8.15 -15.20 -23.18
CA PHE A 291 9.21 -16.20 -23.17
C PHE A 291 10.24 -15.91 -24.27
N SER A 292 11.52 -16.21 -24.06
CA SER A 292 12.48 -16.15 -25.16
C SER A 292 13.66 -17.09 -24.98
N TYR A 293 14.25 -17.50 -26.10
CA TYR A 293 15.55 -18.18 -26.15
C TYR A 293 16.21 -18.02 -27.53
N THR A 294 17.53 -18.22 -27.62
CA THR A 294 18.28 -18.22 -28.89
C THR A 294 18.16 -19.56 -29.62
N GLU A 295 17.94 -19.58 -30.93
CA GLU A 295 17.80 -20.79 -31.74
C GLU A 295 18.87 -21.85 -31.38
N GLY A 296 18.42 -23.05 -31.04
CA GLY A 296 19.27 -24.14 -30.56
C GLY A 296 19.47 -24.23 -29.03
N SER A 297 19.16 -23.18 -28.28
CA SER A 297 19.31 -23.12 -26.80
C SER A 297 18.03 -23.38 -26.02
N GLY A 298 16.91 -23.64 -26.71
CA GLY A 298 15.63 -23.92 -26.07
C GLY A 298 15.65 -25.20 -25.23
N PRO A 299 14.68 -25.39 -24.32
CA PRO A 299 13.48 -24.58 -24.11
C PRO A 299 13.78 -23.24 -23.39
N SER A 300 12.82 -22.32 -23.36
CA SER A 300 12.97 -21.11 -22.55
C SER A 300 13.01 -21.44 -21.05
N THR A 301 13.44 -20.47 -20.24
CA THR A 301 13.07 -20.46 -18.82
C THR A 301 11.54 -20.47 -18.67
N SER A 302 11.06 -21.09 -17.60
CA SER A 302 9.63 -21.12 -17.30
C SER A 302 9.19 -19.93 -16.46
N ASP A 303 7.93 -19.54 -16.64
CA ASP A 303 7.18 -18.59 -15.83
C ASP A 303 5.89 -19.28 -15.37
N SER A 304 5.09 -18.67 -14.50
CA SER A 304 3.98 -19.37 -13.87
C SER A 304 2.77 -18.50 -13.56
N PHE A 305 1.63 -19.17 -13.39
CA PHE A 305 0.38 -18.60 -12.89
C PHE A 305 -0.32 -19.63 -12.00
N ASP A 306 -1.26 -19.19 -11.16
CA ASP A 306 -1.95 -20.07 -10.22
C ASP A 306 -3.36 -20.43 -10.71
N VAL A 307 -3.78 -21.67 -10.48
CA VAL A 307 -5.09 -22.21 -10.85
C VAL A 307 -5.77 -22.82 -9.62
N SER A 308 -7.07 -22.58 -9.48
CA SER A 308 -7.94 -23.22 -8.48
C SER A 308 -9.31 -23.54 -9.09
N GLY A 309 -10.06 -24.41 -8.42
CA GLY A 309 -11.40 -24.78 -8.85
C GLY A 309 -12.34 -25.06 -7.69
N MET A 310 -13.64 -24.90 -7.94
CA MET A 310 -14.70 -25.20 -6.99
C MET A 310 -15.85 -25.93 -7.68
N PHE A 311 -16.55 -26.79 -6.94
CA PHE A 311 -17.72 -27.54 -7.43
C PHE A 311 -17.46 -28.38 -8.69
N LEU A 312 -16.22 -28.80 -8.90
CA LEU A 312 -15.83 -29.57 -10.08
C LEU A 312 -16.28 -31.02 -9.94
N THR A 313 -16.75 -31.59 -11.04
CA THR A 313 -17.16 -33.01 -11.12
C THR A 313 -16.11 -33.91 -11.78
N ASP A 314 -15.06 -33.31 -12.34
CA ASP A 314 -13.93 -33.97 -13.01
C ASP A 314 -12.70 -33.05 -12.95
N ASP A 315 -11.54 -33.56 -13.36
CA ASP A 315 -10.26 -32.86 -13.36
C ASP A 315 -10.33 -31.52 -14.13
N ILE A 316 -9.55 -30.53 -13.68
CA ILE A 316 -9.17 -29.39 -14.54
C ILE A 316 -8.10 -29.88 -15.50
N THR A 317 -8.38 -29.85 -16.79
CA THR A 317 -7.37 -30.04 -17.84
C THR A 317 -6.71 -28.71 -18.16
N VAL A 318 -5.38 -28.66 -18.06
CA VAL A 318 -4.51 -27.53 -18.43
C VAL A 318 -3.85 -27.86 -19.76
N MET A 319 -4.27 -27.23 -20.84
CA MET A 319 -3.78 -27.50 -22.20
C MET A 319 -2.86 -26.38 -22.69
N ALA A 320 -1.64 -26.71 -23.07
CA ALA A 320 -0.72 -25.76 -23.69
C ALA A 320 -1.11 -25.51 -25.16
N PRO A 321 -0.96 -24.28 -25.68
CA PRO A 321 -1.04 -24.05 -27.12
C PRO A 321 0.19 -24.65 -27.83
N ALA A 322 0.12 -24.77 -29.16
CA ALA A 322 1.24 -25.26 -29.96
C ALA A 322 2.54 -24.47 -29.66
N ASN A 323 3.67 -25.17 -29.60
CA ASN A 323 5.01 -24.63 -29.31
C ASN A 323 5.25 -24.23 -27.85
N PHE A 324 4.26 -24.38 -26.97
CA PHE A 324 4.42 -24.19 -25.53
C PHE A 324 4.22 -25.51 -24.78
N GLU A 325 4.78 -25.58 -23.59
CA GLU A 325 4.63 -26.71 -22.67
C GLU A 325 4.20 -26.21 -21.30
N VAL A 326 3.39 -27.01 -20.60
CA VAL A 326 2.92 -26.74 -19.23
C VAL A 326 3.44 -27.80 -18.26
N SER A 327 3.57 -27.44 -16.98
CA SER A 327 3.95 -28.34 -15.91
C SER A 327 3.18 -28.02 -14.63
N VAL A 328 2.73 -29.06 -13.92
CA VAL A 328 2.05 -28.97 -12.62
C VAL A 328 3.00 -29.19 -11.43
N ASP A 329 4.25 -29.60 -11.69
CA ASP A 329 5.26 -29.88 -10.67
C ASP A 329 6.54 -29.04 -10.82
N GLY A 330 6.62 -28.21 -11.85
CA GLY A 330 7.77 -27.36 -12.18
C GLY A 330 8.98 -28.13 -12.74
N VAL A 331 8.85 -29.44 -12.97
CA VAL A 331 9.95 -30.32 -13.38
C VAL A 331 9.63 -30.99 -14.72
N ASN A 332 8.45 -31.61 -14.83
CA ASN A 332 8.03 -32.35 -16.00
C ASN A 332 7.06 -31.51 -16.84
N PHE A 333 7.48 -31.20 -18.07
CA PHE A 333 6.74 -30.34 -19.00
C PHE A 333 6.11 -31.17 -20.12
N PHE A 334 4.84 -30.90 -20.41
CA PHE A 334 4.03 -31.64 -21.38
C PHE A 334 3.10 -30.69 -22.16
N SER A 335 2.44 -31.20 -23.20
CA SER A 335 1.38 -30.46 -23.91
C SER A 335 0.12 -30.27 -23.06
N SER A 336 -0.07 -31.08 -22.01
CA SER A 336 -1.21 -31.00 -21.12
C SER A 336 -0.89 -31.50 -19.72
N GLY A 337 -1.49 -30.89 -18.70
CA GLY A 337 -1.54 -31.37 -17.33
C GLY A 337 -2.98 -31.50 -16.81
N SER A 338 -3.16 -32.17 -15.67
CA SER A 338 -4.46 -32.24 -14.99
C SER A 338 -4.34 -31.90 -13.50
N LEU A 339 -5.38 -31.26 -12.95
CA LEU A 339 -5.54 -31.00 -11.53
C LEU A 339 -6.82 -31.70 -11.04
N THR A 340 -6.66 -32.66 -10.13
CA THR A 340 -7.77 -33.45 -9.63
C THR A 340 -8.46 -32.76 -8.44
N PRO A 341 -9.78 -32.55 -8.49
CA PRO A 341 -10.52 -32.03 -7.35
C PRO A 341 -10.54 -33.02 -6.18
N ASP A 342 -10.68 -32.49 -4.96
CA ASP A 342 -10.88 -33.30 -3.77
C ASP A 342 -12.30 -33.88 -3.67
N GLY A 343 -12.61 -34.55 -2.56
CA GLY A 343 -13.92 -35.16 -2.33
C GLY A 343 -15.10 -34.17 -2.26
N SER A 344 -14.83 -32.87 -2.15
CA SER A 344 -15.79 -31.77 -2.19
C SER A 344 -15.93 -31.14 -3.58
N GLY A 345 -15.12 -31.55 -4.56
CA GLY A 345 -15.08 -30.92 -5.88
C GLY A 345 -14.13 -29.72 -5.96
N ASP A 346 -13.29 -29.50 -4.94
CA ASP A 346 -12.39 -28.34 -4.89
C ASP A 346 -10.98 -28.71 -5.37
N VAL A 347 -10.39 -27.83 -6.18
CA VAL A 347 -8.95 -27.87 -6.51
C VAL A 347 -8.29 -26.73 -5.76
N ALA A 348 -7.46 -27.08 -4.77
CA ALA A 348 -6.63 -26.10 -4.06
C ALA A 348 -5.73 -25.34 -5.04
N THR A 349 -5.43 -24.07 -4.70
CA THR A 349 -4.55 -23.23 -5.51
C THR A 349 -3.24 -23.94 -5.83
N THR A 350 -3.01 -24.20 -7.12
CA THR A 350 -1.87 -24.94 -7.65
C THR A 350 -1.17 -24.09 -8.69
N THR A 351 0.14 -23.96 -8.56
CA THR A 351 0.98 -23.23 -9.51
C THR A 351 1.20 -24.05 -10.77
N ILE A 352 0.94 -23.43 -11.92
CA ILE A 352 1.16 -23.97 -13.26
C ILE A 352 2.33 -23.24 -13.88
N TYR A 353 3.36 -24.00 -14.27
CA TYR A 353 4.53 -23.49 -14.97
C TYR A 353 4.35 -23.63 -16.47
N VAL A 354 4.79 -22.64 -17.23
CA VAL A 354 4.70 -22.58 -18.69
C VAL A 354 6.07 -22.21 -19.25
N ARG A 355 6.46 -22.78 -20.38
CA ARG A 355 7.67 -22.39 -21.13
C ARG A 355 7.47 -22.55 -22.63
N LEU A 356 8.29 -21.86 -23.41
CA LEU A 356 8.40 -22.07 -24.86
C LEU A 356 9.22 -23.34 -25.13
N ALA A 357 8.70 -24.24 -25.95
CA ALA A 357 9.30 -25.54 -26.25
C ALA A 357 10.65 -25.39 -26.97
N SER A 358 11.54 -26.38 -26.81
CA SER A 358 12.84 -26.41 -27.51
C SER A 358 12.71 -26.73 -29.00
N GLY A 359 13.73 -26.35 -29.78
CA GLY A 359 13.87 -26.80 -31.18
C GLY A 359 12.99 -26.08 -32.20
N LEU A 360 12.35 -24.98 -31.80
CA LEU A 360 11.61 -24.12 -32.71
C LEU A 360 12.57 -23.23 -33.52
N SER A 361 12.16 -22.87 -34.73
CA SER A 361 12.88 -21.93 -35.61
C SER A 361 12.72 -20.48 -35.15
N VAL A 362 13.60 -19.60 -35.60
CA VAL A 362 13.52 -18.14 -35.38
C VAL A 362 12.15 -17.60 -35.80
N ASN A 363 11.34 -17.18 -34.83
CA ASN A 363 10.01 -16.60 -35.02
C ASN A 363 9.43 -16.10 -33.68
N SER A 364 8.31 -15.38 -33.76
CA SER A 364 7.43 -15.10 -32.62
C SER A 364 6.26 -16.09 -32.58
N TYR A 365 5.94 -16.57 -31.38
CA TYR A 365 4.91 -17.56 -31.10
C TYR A 365 3.90 -16.99 -30.11
N SER A 366 2.61 -17.31 -30.28
CA SER A 366 1.57 -16.91 -29.34
C SER A 366 0.41 -17.89 -29.30
N GLY A 367 -0.36 -17.85 -28.21
CA GLY A 367 -1.54 -18.69 -28.01
C GLY A 367 -2.18 -18.47 -26.65
N ASN A 368 -3.04 -19.40 -26.23
CA ASN A 368 -3.62 -19.42 -24.90
C ASN A 368 -3.38 -20.79 -24.27
N VAL A 369 -2.97 -20.81 -23.00
CA VAL A 369 -3.13 -21.98 -22.15
C VAL A 369 -4.62 -22.07 -21.78
N GLU A 370 -5.25 -23.18 -22.12
CA GLU A 370 -6.68 -23.40 -21.92
C GLU A 370 -6.92 -24.23 -20.66
N LEU A 371 -7.78 -23.74 -19.75
CA LEU A 371 -8.23 -24.44 -18.57
C LEU A 371 -9.68 -24.88 -18.76
N THR A 372 -9.92 -26.18 -18.70
CA THR A 372 -11.25 -26.77 -18.95
C THR A 372 -11.60 -27.82 -17.89
N SER A 373 -12.88 -27.89 -17.53
CA SER A 373 -13.47 -28.96 -16.72
C SER A 373 -14.96 -29.04 -17.06
N PRO A 374 -15.60 -30.22 -17.06
CA PRO A 374 -17.02 -30.38 -17.38
C PRO A 374 -17.93 -29.46 -16.55
N GLY A 375 -18.81 -28.74 -17.24
CA GLY A 375 -19.74 -27.79 -16.61
C GLY A 375 -19.15 -26.43 -16.26
N ALA A 376 -17.82 -26.30 -16.20
CA ALA A 376 -17.15 -25.03 -15.96
C ALA A 376 -16.99 -24.21 -17.25
N ILE A 377 -17.09 -22.89 -17.14
CA ILE A 377 -16.75 -21.99 -18.24
C ILE A 377 -15.22 -22.04 -18.45
N GLN A 378 -14.77 -22.36 -19.66
CA GLN A 378 -13.35 -22.36 -20.04
C GLN A 378 -12.67 -21.03 -19.68
N ARG A 379 -11.40 -21.12 -19.26
CA ARG A 379 -10.53 -19.97 -19.01
C ARG A 379 -9.30 -20.04 -19.91
N ASN A 380 -8.86 -18.88 -20.40
CA ASN A 380 -7.71 -18.76 -21.28
C ASN A 380 -6.67 -17.84 -20.62
N VAL A 381 -5.43 -18.29 -20.58
CA VAL A 381 -4.27 -17.51 -20.14
C VAL A 381 -3.39 -17.26 -21.35
N ALA A 382 -3.29 -16.00 -21.78
CA ALA A 382 -2.51 -15.63 -22.96
C ALA A 382 -1.02 -15.87 -22.73
N VAL A 383 -0.33 -16.31 -23.78
CA VAL A 383 1.11 -16.57 -23.77
C VAL A 383 1.75 -16.12 -25.08
N THR A 384 2.95 -15.55 -24.98
CA THR A 384 3.80 -15.17 -26.12
C THR A 384 5.23 -15.62 -25.89
N GLY A 385 5.98 -15.87 -26.96
CA GLY A 385 7.42 -16.06 -26.86
C GLY A 385 8.17 -15.96 -28.17
N ASP A 386 9.46 -15.67 -28.10
CA ASP A 386 10.33 -15.39 -29.24
C ASP A 386 11.53 -16.35 -29.28
N VAL A 387 11.80 -16.91 -30.46
CA VAL A 387 13.08 -17.54 -30.76
C VAL A 387 13.92 -16.56 -31.56
N ASN A 388 15.04 -16.16 -30.98
CA ASN A 388 15.98 -15.22 -31.57
C ASN A 388 17.04 -15.97 -32.42
N PRO A 389 17.57 -15.38 -33.49
CA PRO A 389 18.62 -16.02 -34.29
C PRO A 389 19.88 -16.28 -33.47
N ALA A 390 20.53 -17.41 -33.73
CA ALA A 390 21.87 -17.67 -33.20
C ALA A 390 22.88 -16.72 -33.85
N ALA A 391 23.81 -16.18 -33.05
CA ALA A 391 24.85 -15.29 -33.54
C ALA A 391 25.76 -16.02 -34.55
N THR A 392 25.92 -15.45 -35.74
CA THR A 392 26.94 -15.91 -36.70
C THR A 392 28.27 -15.26 -36.36
N CYS A 393 29.20 -16.04 -35.77
CA CYS A 393 30.46 -15.49 -35.29
C CYS A 393 31.48 -15.32 -36.42
N PRO A 394 31.96 -14.08 -36.65
CA PRO A 394 33.06 -13.81 -37.57
C PRO A 394 34.40 -14.17 -36.91
N ASN A 395 35.52 -13.91 -37.59
CA ASN A 395 36.83 -14.13 -37.00
C ASN A 395 37.14 -13.06 -35.94
N VAL A 396 38.05 -13.38 -35.02
CA VAL A 396 38.61 -12.40 -34.07
C VAL A 396 39.18 -11.21 -34.85
N GLY A 397 38.78 -9.99 -34.46
CA GLY A 397 39.15 -8.73 -35.11
C GLY A 397 38.41 -8.38 -36.40
N ASP A 398 37.41 -9.16 -36.82
CA ASP A 398 36.50 -8.76 -37.90
C ASP A 398 35.60 -7.57 -37.45
N ILE A 399 35.39 -7.43 -36.15
CA ILE A 399 34.85 -6.25 -35.47
C ILE A 399 35.88 -5.82 -34.42
N ILE A 400 36.20 -4.53 -34.32
CA ILE A 400 37.12 -3.96 -33.33
C ILE A 400 36.56 -2.71 -32.68
N ILE A 401 36.87 -2.44 -31.42
CA ILE A 401 36.51 -1.24 -30.67
C ILE A 401 37.47 -0.12 -31.06
N THR A 402 36.92 1.03 -31.48
CA THR A 402 37.69 2.14 -32.06
C THR A 402 37.57 3.44 -31.29
N GLU A 403 36.46 3.68 -30.61
CA GLU A 403 36.22 4.91 -29.86
C GLU A 403 35.50 4.60 -28.56
N ILE A 404 35.88 5.29 -27.47
CA ILE A 404 35.28 5.13 -26.14
C ILE A 404 35.05 6.51 -25.53
N MET A 405 33.80 6.84 -25.19
CA MET A 405 33.43 7.98 -24.37
C MET A 405 33.01 7.48 -22.99
N GLN A 406 33.98 7.38 -22.09
CA GLN A 406 33.82 6.89 -20.72
C GLN A 406 33.44 7.99 -19.71
N ASN A 407 33.67 9.26 -20.05
CA ASN A 407 33.51 10.39 -19.13
C ASN A 407 32.94 11.63 -19.84
N PRO A 408 31.65 11.62 -20.24
CA PRO A 408 31.01 12.79 -20.84
C PRO A 408 30.98 13.97 -19.86
N ALA A 409 31.22 15.19 -20.34
CA ALA A 409 31.20 16.40 -19.49
C ALA A 409 29.94 17.25 -19.72
N SER A 410 29.31 17.12 -20.89
CA SER A 410 28.16 17.93 -21.29
C SER A 410 26.83 17.33 -20.83
N VAL A 411 26.79 16.02 -20.57
CA VAL A 411 25.67 15.28 -19.98
C VAL A 411 26.22 14.29 -18.93
N ALA A 412 25.33 13.70 -18.13
CA ALA A 412 25.75 12.69 -17.15
C ALA A 412 26.21 11.40 -17.84
N ASP A 413 27.12 10.68 -17.20
CA ASP A 413 27.61 9.34 -17.53
C ASP A 413 26.48 8.38 -17.94
N SER A 414 25.43 8.31 -17.13
CA SER A 414 24.22 7.50 -17.37
C SER A 414 23.42 7.86 -18.63
N SER A 415 23.82 8.91 -19.35
CA SER A 415 23.19 9.39 -20.58
C SER A 415 24.16 9.50 -21.74
N GLY A 416 25.44 9.83 -21.51
CA GLY A 416 26.39 10.20 -22.56
C GLY A 416 27.46 9.15 -22.88
N GLU A 417 27.53 8.06 -22.12
CA GLU A 417 28.49 6.99 -22.38
C GLU A 417 28.19 6.25 -23.67
N TYR A 418 29.23 6.05 -24.48
CA TYR A 418 29.18 5.23 -25.68
C TYR A 418 30.54 4.62 -25.99
N PHE A 419 30.52 3.54 -26.78
CA PHE A 419 31.69 3.07 -27.51
C PHE A 419 31.31 2.83 -28.97
N GLU A 420 32.32 2.82 -29.83
CA GLU A 420 32.18 2.57 -31.26
C GLU A 420 32.94 1.31 -31.65
N VAL A 421 32.38 0.58 -32.60
CA VAL A 421 33.06 -0.53 -33.26
C VAL A 421 33.21 -0.29 -34.75
N TYR A 422 34.24 -0.89 -35.34
CA TYR A 422 34.55 -0.88 -36.76
C TYR A 422 34.60 -2.30 -37.33
N ASN A 423 33.99 -2.50 -38.49
CA ASN A 423 34.05 -3.75 -39.24
C ASN A 423 35.23 -3.74 -40.21
N THR A 424 36.21 -4.61 -39.98
CA THR A 424 37.44 -4.70 -40.79
C THR A 424 37.25 -5.49 -42.08
N THR A 425 36.07 -6.07 -42.30
CA THR A 425 35.78 -6.96 -43.43
C THR A 425 35.10 -6.25 -44.61
N GLY A 426 35.07 -6.93 -45.76
CA GLY A 426 34.40 -6.47 -46.97
C GLY A 426 32.89 -6.78 -47.02
N SER A 427 32.25 -7.20 -45.93
CA SER A 427 30.81 -7.51 -45.88
C SER A 427 30.20 -7.03 -44.56
N ALA A 428 28.91 -6.70 -44.56
CA ALA A 428 28.24 -6.28 -43.32
C ALA A 428 28.18 -7.44 -42.31
N ILE A 429 28.34 -7.12 -41.03
CA ILE A 429 28.25 -8.07 -39.91
C ILE A 429 27.09 -7.61 -39.02
N ASP A 430 26.13 -8.49 -38.78
CA ASP A 430 25.07 -8.26 -37.78
C ASP A 430 25.53 -8.81 -36.43
N MET A 431 25.48 -7.97 -35.41
CA MET A 431 25.91 -8.31 -34.05
C MET A 431 24.76 -8.84 -33.17
N ILE A 432 23.57 -9.10 -33.73
CA ILE A 432 22.48 -9.75 -32.98
C ILE A 432 22.94 -11.08 -32.35
N GLY A 433 22.61 -11.25 -31.07
CA GLY A 433 22.98 -12.40 -30.24
C GLY A 433 24.39 -12.34 -29.65
N TRP A 434 25.18 -11.30 -29.90
CA TRP A 434 26.47 -11.10 -29.24
C TRP A 434 26.27 -10.54 -27.83
N THR A 435 27.30 -10.69 -27.00
CA THR A 435 27.33 -10.18 -25.63
C THR A 435 28.38 -9.08 -25.53
N ILE A 436 27.98 -7.93 -25.00
CA ILE A 436 28.86 -6.88 -24.48
C ILE A 436 29.03 -7.21 -22.99
N SER A 437 30.24 -7.16 -22.45
CA SER A 437 30.48 -7.38 -21.02
C SER A 437 31.72 -6.64 -20.54
N ASP A 438 31.84 -6.53 -19.21
CA ASP A 438 33.11 -6.24 -18.54
C ASP A 438 33.82 -7.55 -18.13
N ALA A 439 34.96 -7.45 -17.42
CA ALA A 439 35.62 -8.62 -16.84
C ALA A 439 34.96 -9.13 -15.54
N GLY A 440 33.87 -8.48 -15.11
CA GLY A 440 33.09 -8.77 -13.93
C GLY A 440 31.88 -9.66 -14.22
N THR A 441 30.71 -9.26 -13.70
CA THR A 441 29.44 -9.97 -13.90
C THR A 441 28.48 -9.23 -14.81
N ASP A 442 28.83 -8.00 -15.19
CA ASP A 442 27.93 -7.08 -15.87
C ASP A 442 27.98 -7.38 -17.38
N SER A 443 26.81 -7.62 -17.96
CA SER A 443 26.72 -8.04 -19.37
C SER A 443 25.39 -7.66 -19.99
N HIS A 444 25.41 -7.53 -21.32
CA HIS A 444 24.26 -7.17 -22.15
C HIS A 444 24.28 -8.01 -23.42
N THR A 445 23.19 -8.74 -23.69
CA THR A 445 23.03 -9.47 -24.95
C THR A 445 22.32 -8.58 -25.98
N ILE A 446 22.87 -8.49 -27.18
CA ILE A 446 22.27 -7.76 -28.29
C ILE A 446 21.05 -8.54 -28.80
N THR A 447 19.85 -8.05 -28.55
CA THR A 447 18.58 -8.75 -28.85
C THR A 447 17.88 -8.26 -30.12
N SER A 448 18.39 -7.21 -30.76
CA SER A 448 17.88 -6.68 -32.03
C SER A 448 19.02 -6.49 -33.02
N ASN A 449 18.69 -6.44 -34.31
CA ASN A 449 19.70 -6.32 -35.38
C ASN A 449 20.55 -5.05 -35.21
N VAL A 450 21.87 -5.21 -35.30
CA VAL A 450 22.86 -4.12 -35.36
C VAL A 450 23.83 -4.47 -36.47
N SER A 451 23.53 -3.98 -37.67
CA SER A 451 24.34 -4.25 -38.85
C SER A 451 25.49 -3.26 -38.94
N VAL A 452 26.71 -3.69 -38.65
CA VAL A 452 27.93 -2.91 -38.88
C VAL A 452 28.32 -3.03 -40.37
N PRO A 453 28.24 -1.96 -41.16
CA PRO A 453 28.51 -2.02 -42.60
C PRO A 453 29.94 -2.49 -42.90
N ALA A 454 30.16 -3.06 -44.08
CA ALA A 454 31.51 -3.39 -44.56
C ALA A 454 32.42 -2.16 -44.51
N MET A 455 33.58 -2.26 -43.87
CA MET A 455 34.52 -1.14 -43.67
C MET A 455 33.84 0.10 -43.05
N GLY A 456 32.81 -0.10 -42.21
CA GLY A 456 32.02 0.94 -41.56
C GLY A 456 31.95 0.77 -40.05
N TYR A 457 31.22 1.68 -39.41
CA TYR A 457 31.14 1.83 -37.96
C TYR A 457 29.73 1.57 -37.45
N ALA A 458 29.63 1.24 -36.17
CA ALA A 458 28.38 1.26 -35.42
C ALA A 458 28.61 1.75 -33.98
N VAL A 459 27.71 2.57 -33.48
CA VAL A 459 27.80 3.22 -32.16
C VAL A 459 26.87 2.54 -31.16
N PHE A 460 27.44 2.15 -30.03
CA PHE A 460 26.76 1.53 -28.91
C PHE A 460 26.71 2.51 -27.75
N GLY A 461 25.52 2.86 -27.25
CA GLY A 461 25.36 3.86 -26.18
C GLY A 461 24.38 3.44 -25.09
N ILE A 462 24.54 3.98 -23.89
CA ILE A 462 23.61 3.72 -22.77
C ILE A 462 22.23 4.39 -23.00
N ASN A 463 22.17 5.39 -23.88
CA ASN A 463 20.96 6.13 -24.23
C ASN A 463 20.95 6.47 -25.73
N SER A 464 19.94 5.98 -26.45
CA SER A 464 19.77 6.25 -27.88
C SER A 464 19.05 7.57 -28.21
N ASP A 465 18.49 8.27 -27.21
CA ASP A 465 17.86 9.56 -27.43
C ASP A 465 18.90 10.67 -27.59
N SER A 466 19.14 11.06 -28.85
CA SER A 466 20.06 12.13 -29.23
C SER A 466 19.77 13.49 -28.55
N GLY A 467 18.53 13.71 -28.08
CA GLY A 467 18.15 14.93 -27.38
C GLY A 467 18.70 15.00 -25.95
N THR A 468 19.08 13.86 -25.37
CA THR A 468 19.49 13.74 -23.97
C THR A 468 20.87 13.09 -23.78
N ASN A 469 21.43 12.46 -24.81
CA ASN A 469 22.75 11.79 -24.77
C ASN A 469 23.94 12.67 -25.19
N GLY A 470 23.75 13.98 -25.36
CA GLY A 470 24.80 14.89 -25.85
C GLY A 470 24.82 15.08 -27.37
N GLY A 471 23.86 14.49 -28.10
CA GLY A 471 23.70 14.65 -29.54
C GLY A 471 24.39 13.56 -30.37
N VAL A 472 24.69 12.42 -29.76
CA VAL A 472 25.29 11.25 -30.42
C VAL A 472 24.20 10.45 -31.12
N THR A 473 24.46 10.01 -32.35
CA THR A 473 23.59 9.03 -33.03
C THR A 473 24.05 7.64 -32.61
N VAL A 474 23.18 6.91 -31.91
CA VAL A 474 23.47 5.58 -31.39
C VAL A 474 22.72 4.55 -32.23
N ASP A 475 23.44 3.57 -32.76
CA ASP A 475 22.87 2.46 -33.55
C ASP A 475 22.24 1.39 -32.65
N TYR A 476 22.76 1.22 -31.43
CA TYR A 476 22.22 0.27 -30.46
C TYR A 476 22.30 0.77 -29.02
N GLN A 477 21.17 0.76 -28.33
CA GLN A 477 21.12 1.06 -26.90
C GLN A 477 21.37 -0.20 -26.08
N TYR A 478 22.44 -0.22 -25.29
CA TYR A 478 22.70 -1.28 -24.30
C TYR A 478 22.22 -0.88 -22.91
N SER A 479 22.20 -1.84 -21.99
CA SER A 479 21.84 -1.63 -20.58
C SER A 479 22.56 -2.61 -19.67
N GLY A 480 22.63 -2.35 -18.36
CA GLY A 480 23.22 -3.29 -17.41
C GLY A 480 24.75 -3.35 -17.43
N ILE A 481 25.39 -2.45 -18.17
CA ILE A 481 26.83 -2.19 -18.20
C ILE A 481 27.01 -0.67 -18.07
N SER A 482 28.07 -0.24 -17.39
CA SER A 482 28.50 1.17 -17.27
C SER A 482 29.97 1.27 -17.61
N LEU A 483 30.41 2.36 -18.24
CA LEU A 483 31.82 2.60 -18.53
C LEU A 483 32.44 3.43 -17.41
N SER A 484 33.27 2.83 -16.56
CA SER A 484 33.93 3.55 -15.47
C SER A 484 34.76 4.72 -16.01
N ASN A 485 34.64 5.89 -15.37
CA ASN A 485 35.50 7.04 -15.64
C ASN A 485 37.01 6.75 -15.45
N GLY A 486 37.36 5.70 -14.72
CA GLY A 486 38.74 5.31 -14.43
C GLY A 486 39.22 4.16 -15.32
N ALA A 487 39.51 3.01 -14.71
CA ALA A 487 39.82 1.78 -15.43
C ALA A 487 38.57 0.94 -15.60
N ASP A 488 38.43 0.29 -16.77
CA ASP A 488 37.35 -0.65 -17.08
C ASP A 488 37.67 -1.51 -18.31
N GLU A 489 36.75 -2.42 -18.62
CA GLU A 489 36.81 -3.32 -19.75
C GLU A 489 35.58 -3.25 -20.66
N ILE A 490 35.81 -3.33 -21.97
CA ILE A 490 34.76 -3.59 -22.95
C ILE A 490 35.14 -4.87 -23.68
N ILE A 491 34.34 -5.93 -23.52
CA ILE A 491 34.57 -7.26 -24.11
C ILE A 491 33.40 -7.59 -25.03
N LEU A 492 33.68 -7.88 -26.30
CA LEU A 492 32.70 -8.27 -27.30
C LEU A 492 32.79 -9.76 -27.57
N THR A 493 31.82 -10.52 -27.09
CA THR A 493 31.77 -11.98 -27.25
C THR A 493 30.69 -12.40 -28.23
N CYS A 494 31.03 -13.22 -29.22
CA CYS A 494 30.06 -13.94 -30.03
C CYS A 494 30.05 -15.42 -29.62
N SER A 495 28.90 -15.91 -29.15
CA SER A 495 28.76 -17.26 -28.58
C SER A 495 29.76 -17.51 -27.43
N SER A 496 30.92 -18.10 -27.71
CA SER A 496 32.00 -18.35 -26.73
C SER A 496 33.35 -17.77 -27.16
N THR A 497 33.39 -17.04 -28.27
CA THR A 497 34.61 -16.44 -28.83
C THR A 497 34.61 -14.96 -28.55
N ILE A 498 35.64 -14.47 -27.86
CA ILE A 498 35.93 -13.04 -27.75
C ILE A 498 36.37 -12.57 -29.13
N ILE A 499 35.60 -11.69 -29.74
CA ILE A 499 35.88 -11.13 -31.06
C ILE A 499 36.85 -9.95 -30.92
N ASP A 500 36.68 -9.15 -29.87
CA ASP A 500 37.55 -8.04 -29.53
C ASP A 500 37.34 -7.62 -28.06
N GLU A 501 38.36 -7.01 -27.47
CA GLU A 501 38.32 -6.49 -26.10
C GLU A 501 39.20 -5.25 -25.96
N VAL A 502 38.91 -4.37 -24.99
CA VAL A 502 39.77 -3.24 -24.61
C VAL A 502 39.74 -3.09 -23.09
N TYR A 503 40.93 -3.02 -22.48
CA TYR A 503 41.13 -2.83 -21.04
C TYR A 503 41.78 -1.46 -20.80
N TYR A 504 40.97 -0.40 -20.67
CA TYR A 504 41.49 0.94 -20.45
C TYR A 504 41.80 1.17 -18.96
N ASP A 505 42.83 1.95 -18.65
CA ASP A 505 43.48 1.92 -17.32
C ASP A 505 43.39 3.22 -16.51
N GLY A 506 42.59 4.20 -16.95
CA GLY A 506 42.39 5.47 -16.26
C GLY A 506 43.63 6.38 -16.26
N GLY A 507 44.41 6.37 -17.35
CA GLY A 507 45.49 7.35 -17.56
C GLY A 507 46.94 6.84 -17.57
N PRO A 508 47.33 5.69 -16.96
CA PRO A 508 48.70 5.20 -17.01
C PRO A 508 49.21 4.90 -18.43
N ASN A 509 48.40 4.25 -19.27
CA ASN A 509 48.76 3.94 -20.66
C ASN A 509 47.69 4.40 -21.66
N PHE A 510 46.41 4.31 -21.30
CA PHE A 510 45.30 4.87 -22.08
C PHE A 510 45.08 6.35 -21.71
N PRO A 511 44.55 7.18 -22.62
CA PRO A 511 44.09 8.52 -22.26
C PRO A 511 43.01 8.46 -21.15
N ASP A 512 42.87 9.52 -20.35
CA ASP A 512 41.76 9.65 -19.38
C ASP A 512 41.13 11.06 -19.48
N PRO A 513 40.48 11.36 -20.61
CA PRO A 513 39.82 12.63 -20.83
C PRO A 513 38.49 12.77 -20.08
N SER A 514 38.05 14.01 -19.88
CA SER A 514 36.66 14.35 -19.53
C SER A 514 36.07 15.25 -20.62
N GLY A 515 34.91 14.87 -21.15
CA GLY A 515 34.23 15.53 -22.26
C GLY A 515 34.87 15.30 -23.64
N ILE A 516 35.79 14.34 -23.76
CA ILE A 516 36.45 13.99 -25.02
C ILE A 516 36.52 12.46 -25.07
N SER A 517 36.22 11.83 -26.20
CA SER A 517 36.41 10.39 -26.37
C SER A 517 37.88 10.00 -26.52
N MET A 518 38.20 8.79 -26.08
CA MET A 518 39.42 8.09 -26.49
C MET A 518 39.21 7.48 -27.87
N GLU A 519 40.17 7.67 -28.76
CA GLU A 519 40.16 7.16 -30.13
C GLU A 519 41.40 6.29 -30.40
N LEU A 520 41.18 5.10 -30.94
CA LEU A 520 42.23 4.26 -31.50
C LEU A 520 42.88 4.94 -32.71
N SER A 521 44.19 4.83 -32.85
CA SER A 521 44.87 5.37 -34.03
C SER A 521 44.36 4.73 -35.32
N THR A 522 44.09 5.57 -36.32
CA THR A 522 43.78 5.16 -37.70
C THR A 522 44.86 4.27 -38.37
N THR A 523 46.03 4.11 -37.76
CA THR A 523 47.11 3.22 -38.23
C THR A 523 47.24 1.92 -37.43
N ALA A 524 46.36 1.70 -36.45
CA ALA A 524 46.40 0.63 -35.45
C ALA A 524 45.08 -0.18 -35.41
N MET A 525 44.31 -0.18 -36.51
CA MET A 525 42.94 -0.72 -36.61
C MET A 525 42.92 -2.27 -36.67
N ASN A 526 43.29 -2.94 -35.59
CA ASN A 526 43.13 -4.39 -35.40
C ASN A 526 42.98 -4.76 -33.92
N SER A 527 42.48 -5.97 -33.65
CA SER A 527 42.12 -6.51 -32.32
C SER A 527 43.32 -6.92 -31.44
N THR A 528 44.47 -6.29 -31.61
CA THR A 528 45.65 -6.54 -30.78
C THR A 528 46.38 -5.23 -30.55
N ASP A 529 46.41 -4.38 -31.57
CA ASP A 529 46.91 -3.03 -31.42
C ASP A 529 45.95 -2.13 -30.61
N ASN A 530 44.65 -2.42 -30.58
CA ASN A 530 43.67 -1.73 -29.72
C ASN A 530 43.78 -2.11 -28.24
N ASP A 531 44.43 -3.22 -27.89
CA ASP A 531 44.76 -3.56 -26.49
C ASP A 531 45.91 -2.71 -25.92
N ASN A 532 46.65 -2.02 -26.80
CA ASN A 532 47.83 -1.25 -26.42
C ASN A 532 47.47 0.24 -26.29
N GLY A 533 47.35 0.74 -25.05
CA GLY A 533 47.03 2.14 -24.75
C GLY A 533 47.91 3.18 -25.47
N ALA A 534 49.16 2.83 -25.85
CA ALA A 534 50.02 3.71 -26.64
C ALA A 534 49.49 4.04 -28.04
N ASN A 535 48.55 3.24 -28.55
CA ASN A 535 47.86 3.44 -29.82
C ASN A 535 46.58 4.28 -29.68
N TRP A 536 46.19 4.66 -28.47
CA TRP A 536 45.02 5.47 -28.17
C TRP A 536 45.38 6.94 -27.90
N GLY A 537 44.48 7.85 -28.24
CA GLY A 537 44.63 9.28 -28.00
C GLY A 537 43.29 9.97 -27.81
N GLU A 538 43.31 11.20 -27.30
CA GLU A 538 42.09 12.02 -27.22
C GLU A 538 41.62 12.42 -28.62
N SER A 539 40.31 12.41 -28.84
CA SER A 539 39.72 12.91 -30.08
C SER A 539 40.14 14.35 -30.36
N THR A 540 40.51 14.60 -31.61
CA THR A 540 40.71 15.93 -32.19
C THR A 540 39.56 16.31 -33.13
N GLY A 541 38.51 15.49 -33.17
CA GLY A 541 37.27 15.71 -33.89
C GLY A 541 36.51 16.93 -33.37
N GLY A 542 35.60 17.45 -34.19
CA GLY A 542 34.81 18.63 -33.82
C GLY A 542 33.89 18.35 -32.63
N PRO A 543 33.36 19.41 -31.98
CA PRO A 543 32.45 19.23 -30.87
C PRO A 543 31.17 18.52 -31.34
N LEU A 544 30.72 17.54 -30.55
CA LEU A 544 29.37 17.02 -30.55
C LEU A 544 28.37 18.17 -30.27
N THR A 545 27.10 17.94 -30.60
CA THR A 545 26.05 18.97 -30.51
C THR A 545 25.99 19.67 -29.14
N ALA A 546 26.25 18.95 -28.05
CA ALA A 546 26.21 19.48 -26.69
C ALA A 546 27.53 20.07 -26.16
N GLY A 547 28.67 19.86 -26.83
CA GLY A 547 29.96 20.48 -26.47
C GLY A 547 31.11 19.53 -26.16
N ASP A 548 30.84 18.25 -25.89
CA ASP A 548 31.88 17.20 -25.80
C ASP A 548 32.53 16.95 -27.17
N SER A 549 33.67 16.26 -27.25
CA SER A 549 34.39 15.99 -28.51
C SER A 549 34.50 14.49 -28.80
N GLY A 550 34.31 14.11 -30.06
CA GLY A 550 34.40 12.72 -30.53
C GLY A 550 34.06 12.61 -32.02
N THR A 551 34.16 11.41 -32.58
CA THR A 551 33.82 11.10 -33.97
C THR A 551 32.82 9.94 -34.16
N PRO A 552 31.77 9.80 -33.34
CA PRO A 552 30.87 8.65 -33.39
C PRO A 552 30.19 8.52 -34.75
N GLY A 553 30.22 7.30 -35.29
CA GLY A 553 29.72 6.91 -36.61
C GLY A 553 30.66 7.30 -37.76
N SER A 554 31.92 7.66 -37.48
CA SER A 554 32.89 8.16 -38.46
C SER A 554 34.31 7.70 -38.13
N GLY A 555 35.23 7.83 -39.07
CA GLY A 555 36.61 7.46 -38.80
C GLY A 555 37.30 8.38 -37.80
N ASN A 556 37.98 7.78 -36.83
CA ASN A 556 38.77 8.46 -35.81
C ASN A 556 39.66 9.58 -36.35
N SER A 557 39.72 10.67 -35.60
CA SER A 557 40.54 11.84 -35.87
C SER A 557 41.98 11.70 -35.34
N PHE A 558 42.20 10.81 -34.39
CA PHE A 558 43.52 10.56 -33.80
C PHE A 558 44.46 9.80 -34.75
N THR A 559 45.71 10.27 -34.81
CA THR A 559 46.81 9.62 -35.54
C THR A 559 48.07 9.64 -34.70
N LEU A 560 48.84 8.56 -34.74
CA LEU A 560 50.14 8.49 -34.07
C LEU A 560 51.09 9.52 -34.69
N SER A 561 51.67 10.39 -33.86
CA SER A 561 52.69 11.36 -34.29
C SER A 561 54.03 11.13 -33.59
N ASN A 562 55.12 11.30 -34.32
CA ASN A 562 56.46 11.29 -33.74
C ASN A 562 56.67 12.59 -32.94
N LYS A 563 56.95 12.50 -31.64
CA LYS A 563 57.36 13.66 -30.82
C LYS A 563 58.63 14.31 -31.41
N VAL A 564 58.52 15.52 -31.94
CA VAL A 564 59.69 16.32 -32.39
C VAL A 564 60.26 17.10 -31.19
N PHE A 565 61.36 16.62 -30.60
CA PHE A 565 62.07 17.32 -29.53
C PHE A 565 62.97 18.44 -30.09
N ALA A 566 62.47 19.66 -30.26
CA ALA A 566 63.24 20.81 -30.74
C ALA A 566 63.90 21.62 -29.61
N ILE A 567 65.12 22.15 -29.81
CA ILE A 567 65.83 22.97 -28.80
C ILE A 567 65.09 24.31 -28.60
N LYS A 568 64.58 24.55 -27.38
CA LYS A 568 63.82 25.76 -27.04
C LYS A 568 64.70 27.02 -27.10
N GLY A 569 64.26 28.01 -27.88
CA GLY A 569 64.97 29.30 -28.04
C GLY A 569 66.17 29.26 -28.99
N PHE A 570 66.29 28.20 -29.79
CA PHE A 570 67.39 28.01 -30.74
C PHE A 570 67.57 29.20 -31.71
N LYS A 571 68.74 29.84 -31.67
CA LYS A 571 69.16 30.85 -32.67
C LYS A 571 70.63 30.66 -33.03
N LEU A 572 70.97 30.93 -34.29
CA LEU A 572 72.33 30.82 -34.83
C LEU A 572 72.74 32.16 -35.43
N TYR A 573 73.79 32.81 -34.91
CA TYR A 573 74.22 34.14 -35.36
C TYR A 573 75.70 34.45 -35.08
N PRO A 574 76.36 35.28 -35.91
CA PRO A 574 75.86 35.71 -37.22
C PRO A 574 75.79 34.53 -38.18
N ASN A 575 74.77 34.51 -39.04
CA ASN A 575 74.62 33.52 -40.09
C ASN A 575 73.93 34.20 -41.29
N PRO A 576 74.65 34.55 -42.37
CA PRO A 576 76.01 34.10 -42.70
C PRO A 576 77.13 34.66 -41.80
N THR A 577 78.26 33.95 -41.70
CA THR A 577 79.46 34.39 -40.96
C THR A 577 80.70 34.39 -41.87
N ASN A 578 81.59 35.36 -41.66
CA ASN A 578 82.96 35.40 -42.17
C ASN A 578 83.99 35.62 -41.02
N LEU A 579 83.54 35.45 -39.77
CA LEU A 579 84.33 35.75 -38.56
C LEU A 579 85.10 34.54 -38.03
N GLY A 580 84.95 33.37 -38.65
CA GLY A 580 85.52 32.11 -38.17
C GLY A 580 84.73 31.48 -37.01
N TYR A 581 83.62 32.06 -36.56
CA TYR A 581 82.75 31.48 -35.53
C TYR A 581 81.26 31.82 -35.75
N VAL A 582 80.38 31.06 -35.10
CA VAL A 582 78.95 31.35 -34.91
C VAL A 582 78.54 31.11 -33.46
N ASN A 583 77.57 31.86 -32.96
CA ASN A 583 76.96 31.64 -31.66
C ASN A 583 75.65 30.85 -31.79
N ILE A 584 75.45 29.91 -30.88
CA ILE A 584 74.26 29.06 -30.75
C ILE A 584 73.57 29.44 -29.43
N LEU A 585 72.42 30.11 -29.51
CA LEU A 585 71.57 30.38 -28.35
C LEU A 585 70.64 29.20 -28.09
N SER A 586 70.47 28.86 -26.81
CA SER A 586 69.43 27.99 -26.29
C SER A 586 68.93 28.54 -24.95
N LYS A 587 67.74 28.12 -24.50
CA LYS A 587 67.26 28.40 -23.15
C LYS A 587 67.90 27.50 -22.08
N SER A 588 68.53 26.39 -22.45
CA SER A 588 69.27 25.51 -21.52
C SER A 588 70.76 25.87 -21.49
N ASN A 589 71.38 25.76 -20.32
CA ASN A 589 72.82 25.95 -20.09
C ASN A 589 73.64 24.65 -20.23
N SER A 590 72.99 23.53 -20.58
CA SER A 590 73.67 22.24 -20.82
C SER A 590 74.58 22.30 -22.04
N LYS A 591 75.62 21.46 -22.07
CA LYS A 591 76.50 21.34 -23.24
C LYS A 591 75.71 20.96 -24.50
N MET A 592 76.15 21.47 -25.65
CA MET A 592 75.55 21.19 -26.96
C MET A 592 76.50 20.36 -27.81
N ASP A 593 76.04 19.23 -28.33
CA ASP A 593 76.77 18.47 -29.33
C ASP A 593 76.38 18.96 -30.73
N VAL A 594 77.35 19.50 -31.46
CA VAL A 594 77.16 20.16 -32.75
C VAL A 594 77.89 19.40 -33.85
N SER A 595 77.15 18.99 -34.86
CA SER A 595 77.70 18.42 -36.10
C SER A 595 77.34 19.32 -37.28
N VAL A 596 78.31 19.58 -38.15
CA VAL A 596 78.14 20.33 -39.39
C VAL A 596 78.41 19.39 -40.55
N PHE A 597 77.46 19.36 -41.48
CA PHE A 597 77.48 18.53 -42.67
C PHE A 597 77.54 19.41 -43.92
N ASP A 598 78.24 18.95 -44.96
CA ASP A 598 78.15 19.58 -46.28
C ASP A 598 76.78 19.29 -46.94
N ILE A 599 76.54 19.87 -48.13
CA ILE A 599 75.26 19.72 -48.85
C ILE A 599 74.96 18.29 -49.31
N ILE A 600 75.96 17.39 -49.31
CA ILE A 600 75.77 15.98 -49.66
C ILE A 600 75.65 15.09 -48.40
N GLY A 601 75.63 15.68 -47.20
CA GLY A 601 75.40 15.00 -45.94
C GLY A 601 76.65 14.42 -45.27
N LYS A 602 77.86 14.74 -45.74
CA LYS A 602 79.11 14.31 -45.10
C LYS A 602 79.41 15.20 -43.89
N GLU A 603 79.68 14.60 -42.72
CA GLU A 603 80.11 15.35 -41.53
C GLU A 603 81.50 15.95 -41.78
N VAL A 604 81.58 17.28 -41.72
CA VAL A 604 82.82 18.04 -41.96
C VAL A 604 83.37 18.69 -40.71
N LEU A 605 82.55 18.83 -39.66
CA LEU A 605 82.97 19.35 -38.36
C LEU A 605 82.06 18.79 -37.26
N ARG A 606 82.65 18.39 -36.14
CA ARG A 606 81.94 17.95 -34.94
C ARG A 606 82.59 18.57 -33.71
N ASN A 607 81.79 19.13 -32.82
CA ASN A 607 82.28 19.79 -31.62
C ASN A 607 81.24 19.75 -30.48
N THR A 608 81.71 19.76 -29.24
CA THR A 608 80.86 19.93 -28.06
C THR A 608 81.04 21.36 -27.54
N VAL A 609 79.99 22.17 -27.63
CA VAL A 609 79.98 23.59 -27.30
C VAL A 609 79.41 23.79 -25.89
N THR A 610 80.18 24.44 -25.01
CA THR A 610 79.79 24.75 -23.62
C THR A 610 79.65 26.26 -23.34
N ASN A 611 80.16 27.09 -24.24
CA ASN A 611 80.18 28.57 -24.12
C ASN A 611 79.30 29.25 -25.18
N ASN A 612 78.39 28.51 -25.79
CA ASN A 612 77.49 28.97 -26.87
C ASN A 612 78.19 29.44 -28.16
N THR A 613 79.51 29.24 -28.33
CA THR A 613 80.24 29.62 -29.54
C THR A 613 80.84 28.40 -30.23
N LEU A 614 80.54 28.23 -31.52
CA LEU A 614 81.13 27.21 -32.39
C LEU A 614 82.17 27.86 -33.30
N ASP A 615 83.41 27.38 -33.25
CA ASP A 615 84.46 27.70 -34.21
C ASP A 615 84.18 27.00 -35.55
N VAL A 616 84.13 27.78 -36.63
CA VAL A 616 83.90 27.33 -38.01
C VAL A 616 85.00 27.80 -38.96
N SER A 617 86.12 28.29 -38.44
CA SER A 617 87.24 28.85 -39.22
C SER A 617 87.89 27.85 -40.18
N ALA A 618 87.80 26.55 -39.88
CA ALA A 618 88.29 25.47 -40.73
C ALA A 618 87.38 25.15 -41.93
N LEU A 619 86.15 25.68 -41.96
CA LEU A 619 85.20 25.45 -43.05
C LEU A 619 85.44 26.43 -44.21
N LYS A 620 85.43 25.92 -45.45
CA LYS A 620 85.51 26.77 -46.65
C LYS A 620 84.20 27.52 -46.89
N THR A 621 84.25 28.65 -47.61
CA THR A 621 83.06 29.38 -48.08
C THR A 621 82.06 28.43 -48.74
N GLY A 622 80.80 28.48 -48.29
CA GLY A 622 79.77 27.54 -48.73
C GLY A 622 78.56 27.46 -47.80
N VAL A 623 77.60 26.60 -48.17
CA VAL A 623 76.41 26.30 -47.39
C VAL A 623 76.55 24.93 -46.75
N TYR A 624 76.19 24.84 -45.48
CA TYR A 624 76.28 23.63 -44.66
C TYR A 624 74.96 23.41 -43.92
N ILE A 625 74.78 22.20 -43.42
CA ILE A 625 73.69 21.83 -42.50
C ILE A 625 74.30 21.65 -41.12
N LEU A 626 73.91 22.48 -40.16
CA LEU A 626 74.32 22.40 -38.77
C LEU A 626 73.21 21.69 -37.98
N LYS A 627 73.53 20.57 -37.36
CA LYS A 627 72.68 19.85 -36.40
C LYS A 627 73.23 20.08 -35.01
N VAL A 628 72.36 20.48 -34.09
CA VAL A 628 72.68 20.64 -32.66
C VAL A 628 71.80 19.69 -31.88
N SER A 629 72.41 18.96 -30.95
CA SER A 629 71.73 18.15 -29.94
C SER A 629 72.07 18.71 -28.57
N GLN A 630 71.06 18.90 -27.72
CA GLN A 630 71.21 19.37 -26.34
C GLN A 630 70.19 18.60 -25.49
N GLU A 631 70.68 17.80 -24.54
CA GLU A 631 69.84 16.82 -23.81
C GLU A 631 69.11 15.90 -24.80
N ASP A 632 67.80 15.74 -24.68
CA ASP A 632 66.97 14.89 -25.57
C ASP A 632 66.44 15.64 -26.80
N ALA A 633 66.77 16.94 -26.93
CA ALA A 633 66.30 17.78 -28.03
C ALA A 633 67.35 17.97 -29.13
N SER A 634 66.91 18.07 -30.38
CA SER A 634 67.77 18.40 -31.51
C SER A 634 67.15 19.46 -32.44
N SER A 635 68.00 20.30 -33.01
CA SER A 635 67.63 21.34 -33.98
C SER A 635 68.59 21.34 -35.15
N THR A 636 68.08 21.52 -36.36
CA THR A 636 68.88 21.62 -37.57
C THR A 636 68.71 23.00 -38.22
N LYS A 637 69.80 23.65 -38.63
CA LYS A 637 69.78 24.92 -39.38
C LYS A 637 70.77 24.91 -40.52
N ARG A 638 70.40 25.60 -41.59
CA ARG A 638 71.34 25.98 -42.65
C ARG A 638 72.37 26.97 -42.10
N LEU A 639 73.64 26.63 -42.18
CA LEU A 639 74.80 27.47 -41.84
C LEU A 639 75.45 27.97 -43.13
N VAL A 640 75.78 29.26 -43.21
CA VAL A 640 76.40 29.87 -44.39
C VAL A 640 77.74 30.50 -43.99
N ILE A 641 78.81 30.00 -44.57
CA ILE A 641 80.18 30.54 -44.43
C ILE A 641 80.47 31.41 -45.66
N LYS A 642 80.86 32.66 -45.44
CA LYS A 642 81.21 33.62 -46.50
C LYS A 642 82.71 33.73 -46.68
#